data_AF-A0A0J1FTV6-F1
#
_entry.id   AF-A0A0J1FTV6-F1
#
_cell.length_a   1.000
_cell.length_b   1.000
_cell.length_c   1.000
_cell.angle_alpha   90.00
_cell.angle_beta   90.00
_cell.angle_gamma   90.00
#
_symmetry.space_group_name_H-M   'P 1'
#
loop_
_entity.id
_entity.type
_entity.pdbx_description
1 polymer ?
#
loop_
_entity_poly.entity_id
_entity_poly.type
_entity_poly.pdbx_seq_one_letter_code
_entity_poly.pdbx_strand_id
1 'polypeptide(L)'
;MFWRRYKRLLAIFMVALFFMQLVPVRTASAAVDNTAYYTEIGQKLDYWANKYNIPPVLLKAIAWMESGWRQYELDDSGQPMLDHPLIGKDGIGIGIMQISSYSSTDTATIDKLKNDIDYNIETGCQLLNQKWRAAPKIGNGDRNVLENWYFAVWAYNNWGSRNNPNFRTGTPAYQDSIFSLMGQEYNSAVTFAPGAATYPANLLPSVNPPNNSSRYSTPAETHTGDLKIDQDQLLATGGGSGGDAANGDYWFNYARWASYYALGFYNTAYDSSAITDKTVVTQKIQSAQTNLLAEADSLVQEGKDSSDATAAKYYWTVLQGPSLNQDTASQAATGLKNALGKLLDEADNLVQTGDASGVESAVQDYETVLQGSSVDADLVQRADNGLPTAYNKLLDEADKLVLEGTTDDKATAAGYYQTVLQGPGLDAALTQRAQTGYQAAGGSGSSSSGTTPSSGSTSGSTSGSSSGSTSGSTSGSTPGSTSGSTPTSPAPPQPAGAAITRLYGTRAEDTAIKISQEGWADNSAPVVLLARVDRFQDALAAAPLARKLKAPLLLTAPDQLESNVLQELKRLGAGTKVFVIGGEAAISPKVTDALTQANLPYERIFGNSAADTAAAIASRMGPSTQVILASATSFPDALSASAPAAALGIPILLTERNTLPDSTLQLLQDYKVTKTIIVGGEYAVSTAFDSKGGPLENYGPVRLAGETKYDTMIKIVNYFQQDPTTLVIATGETFPDGLAGGAFAAVTGSPLLLIPQGSLNADTKAYLKAQSGKTTKAYILGGTGVISTSTEQTLESLLTSS
;
A
#
# COMPACT_ATOMS: atom_id res chain seq x y z
N MET A 1 46.40 -19.21 53.79
CA MET A 1 44.95 -18.89 53.70
C MET A 1 44.36 -19.10 52.30
N PHE A 2 45.08 -18.76 51.23
CA PHE A 2 44.63 -18.88 49.82
C PHE A 2 44.04 -20.26 49.42
N TRP A 3 44.75 -21.35 49.73
CA TRP A 3 44.42 -22.72 49.28
C TRP A 3 43.07 -23.26 49.80
N ARG A 4 42.56 -22.73 50.92
CA ARG A 4 41.26 -23.11 51.50
C ARG A 4 40.07 -22.44 50.81
N ARG A 5 40.27 -21.28 50.17
CA ARG A 5 39.25 -20.63 49.33
C ARG A 5 39.15 -21.30 47.96
N TYR A 6 40.29 -21.66 47.36
CA TYR A 6 40.34 -22.32 46.05
C TYR A 6 39.59 -23.66 46.04
N LYS A 7 39.77 -24.51 47.07
CA LYS A 7 39.03 -25.79 47.19
C LYS A 7 37.51 -25.62 47.40
N ARG A 8 37.05 -24.52 48.00
CA ARG A 8 35.61 -24.22 48.14
C ARG A 8 35.02 -23.73 46.81
N LEU A 9 35.74 -22.88 46.07
CA LEU A 9 35.32 -22.45 44.74
C LEU A 9 35.25 -23.63 43.75
N LEU A 10 36.25 -24.52 43.75
CA LEU A 10 36.25 -25.70 42.87
C LEU A 10 35.09 -26.67 43.17
N ALA A 11 34.76 -26.87 44.46
CA ALA A 11 33.64 -27.72 44.86
C ALA A 11 32.28 -27.11 44.48
N ILE A 12 32.11 -25.79 44.63
CA ILE A 12 30.89 -25.09 44.19
C ILE A 12 30.76 -25.17 42.65
N PHE A 13 31.86 -25.03 41.91
CA PHE A 13 31.87 -25.11 40.45
C PHE A 13 31.52 -26.52 39.93
N MET A 14 32.03 -27.58 40.58
CA MET A 14 31.66 -28.97 40.23
C MET A 14 30.21 -29.30 40.59
N VAL A 15 29.67 -28.82 41.72
CA VAL A 15 28.25 -29.01 42.06
C VAL A 15 27.34 -28.24 41.10
N ALA A 16 27.72 -27.03 40.69
CA ALA A 16 26.98 -26.27 39.68
C ALA A 16 26.96 -27.01 38.32
N LEU A 17 28.09 -27.56 37.87
CA LEU A 17 28.19 -28.37 36.65
C LEU A 17 27.34 -29.67 36.73
N PHE A 18 27.24 -30.30 37.89
CA PHE A 18 26.43 -31.51 38.07
C PHE A 18 24.93 -31.24 38.07
N PHE A 19 24.48 -30.08 38.59
CA PHE A 19 23.08 -29.65 38.48
C PHE A 19 22.72 -29.12 37.09
N MET A 20 23.68 -28.61 36.31
CA MET A 20 23.46 -28.20 34.91
C MET A 20 23.16 -29.37 33.97
N GLN A 21 23.50 -30.61 34.35
CA GLN A 21 23.20 -31.83 33.60
C GLN A 21 21.83 -32.47 33.92
N LEU A 22 21.04 -31.87 34.81
CA LEU A 22 19.70 -32.35 35.19
C LEU A 22 18.56 -31.40 34.82
N VAL A 23 18.85 -30.33 34.06
CA VAL A 23 17.81 -29.62 33.34
C VAL A 23 17.44 -30.47 32.13
N PRO A 24 16.17 -30.92 31.97
CA PRO A 24 15.78 -31.55 30.72
C PRO A 24 16.01 -30.53 29.61
N VAL A 25 16.86 -30.88 28.64
CA VAL A 25 17.02 -30.10 27.42
C VAL A 25 15.63 -30.00 26.82
N ARG A 26 15.00 -28.81 26.92
CA ARG A 26 13.86 -28.50 26.07
C ARG A 26 14.40 -28.63 24.66
N THR A 27 13.95 -29.66 23.95
CA THR A 27 14.07 -29.69 22.50
C THR A 27 13.57 -28.33 22.01
N ALA A 28 14.43 -27.53 21.41
CA ALA A 28 13.94 -26.53 20.49
C ALA A 28 13.06 -27.31 19.51
N SER A 29 11.76 -27.01 19.48
CA SER A 29 10.92 -27.57 18.43
C SER A 29 11.60 -27.16 17.13
N ALA A 30 11.83 -28.13 16.24
CA ALA A 30 12.18 -27.79 14.88
C ALA A 30 11.09 -26.83 14.38
N ALA A 31 11.48 -25.71 13.79
CA ALA A 31 10.51 -24.85 13.10
C ALA A 31 9.74 -25.76 12.13
N VAL A 32 8.40 -25.79 12.23
CA VAL A 32 7.65 -26.79 11.49
C VAL A 32 7.73 -26.44 10.01
N ASP A 33 8.15 -27.42 9.22
CA ASP A 33 8.33 -27.26 7.78
C ASP A 33 6.97 -27.20 7.08
N ASN A 34 6.39 -26.00 7.08
CA ASN A 34 5.11 -25.71 6.46
C ASN A 34 5.19 -25.65 4.92
N THR A 35 6.35 -25.94 4.30
CA THR A 35 6.52 -25.95 2.83
C THR A 35 5.50 -26.85 2.16
N ALA A 36 5.20 -28.02 2.73
CA ALA A 36 4.19 -28.92 2.19
C ALA A 36 2.78 -28.32 2.22
N TYR A 37 2.40 -27.66 3.32
CA TYR A 37 1.12 -26.96 3.45
C TYR A 37 0.99 -25.83 2.43
N TYR A 38 1.93 -24.90 2.40
CA TYR A 38 1.88 -23.77 1.46
C TYR A 38 1.99 -24.20 0.00
N THR A 39 2.70 -25.31 -0.30
CA THR A 39 2.70 -25.92 -1.63
C THR A 39 1.31 -26.46 -2.01
N GLU A 40 0.63 -27.18 -1.11
CA GLU A 40 -0.73 -27.67 -1.36
C GLU A 40 -1.73 -26.51 -1.54
N ILE A 41 -1.69 -25.51 -0.66
CA ILE A 41 -2.58 -24.34 -0.76
C ILE A 41 -2.31 -23.56 -2.05
N GLY A 42 -1.04 -23.39 -2.43
CA GLY A 42 -0.65 -22.77 -3.69
C GLY A 42 -1.22 -23.52 -4.91
N GLN A 43 -1.18 -24.86 -4.89
CA GLN A 43 -1.76 -25.70 -5.95
C GLN A 43 -3.30 -25.63 -6.00
N LYS A 44 -3.98 -25.54 -4.84
CA LYS A 44 -5.44 -25.31 -4.79
C LYS A 44 -5.81 -23.95 -5.37
N LEU A 45 -5.09 -22.89 -4.98
CA LEU A 45 -5.27 -21.54 -5.53
C LEU A 45 -5.02 -21.53 -7.05
N ASP A 46 -3.97 -22.20 -7.54
CA ASP A 46 -3.72 -22.37 -8.98
C ASP A 46 -4.88 -23.08 -9.69
N TYR A 47 -5.36 -24.20 -9.17
CA TYR A 47 -6.46 -24.95 -9.76
C TYR A 47 -7.73 -24.11 -9.85
N TRP A 48 -8.13 -23.49 -8.74
CA TRP A 48 -9.37 -22.71 -8.65
C TRP A 48 -9.30 -21.41 -9.45
N ALA A 49 -8.15 -20.73 -9.49
CA ALA A 49 -7.98 -19.53 -10.31
C ALA A 49 -8.14 -19.85 -11.81
N ASN A 50 -7.43 -20.87 -12.30
CA ASN A 50 -7.52 -21.29 -13.71
C ASN A 50 -8.92 -21.80 -14.07
N LYS A 51 -9.55 -22.62 -13.21
CA LYS A 51 -10.94 -23.11 -13.41
C LYS A 51 -11.95 -21.96 -13.57
N TYR A 52 -11.72 -20.81 -12.94
CA TYR A 52 -12.58 -19.64 -12.96
C TYR A 52 -12.09 -18.50 -13.88
N ASN A 53 -11.06 -18.73 -14.71
CA ASN A 53 -10.47 -17.73 -15.61
C ASN A 53 -10.03 -16.44 -14.90
N ILE A 54 -9.34 -16.61 -13.77
CA ILE A 54 -8.68 -15.56 -12.97
C ILE A 54 -7.17 -15.87 -13.02
N PRO A 55 -6.28 -14.88 -13.28
CA PRO A 55 -4.84 -15.09 -13.17
C PRO A 55 -4.45 -15.63 -11.78
N PRO A 56 -3.81 -16.81 -11.68
CA PRO A 56 -3.44 -17.39 -10.39
C PRO A 56 -2.62 -16.47 -9.49
N VAL A 57 -1.71 -15.67 -10.04
CA VAL A 57 -0.95 -14.62 -9.34
C VAL A 57 -1.85 -13.62 -8.61
N LEU A 58 -2.98 -13.25 -9.21
CA LEU A 58 -3.93 -12.31 -8.64
C LEU A 58 -4.72 -12.95 -7.50
N LEU A 59 -5.23 -14.17 -7.69
CA LEU A 59 -5.96 -14.88 -6.62
C LEU A 59 -5.04 -15.15 -5.42
N LYS A 60 -3.78 -15.51 -5.68
CA LYS A 60 -2.73 -15.73 -4.68
C LYS A 60 -2.43 -14.47 -3.87
N ALA A 61 -2.29 -13.31 -4.53
CA ALA A 61 -2.11 -12.03 -3.86
C ALA A 61 -3.32 -11.65 -3.00
N ILE A 62 -4.55 -11.87 -3.48
CA ILE A 62 -5.78 -11.65 -2.70
C ILE A 62 -5.80 -12.57 -1.47
N ALA A 63 -5.66 -13.89 -1.65
CA ALA A 63 -5.64 -14.85 -0.54
C ALA A 63 -4.56 -14.54 0.51
N TRP A 64 -3.42 -13.98 0.09
CA TRP A 64 -2.35 -13.57 1.01
C TRP A 64 -2.71 -12.31 1.78
N MET A 65 -3.26 -11.29 1.11
CA MET A 65 -3.72 -10.05 1.75
C MET A 65 -4.85 -10.30 2.74
N GLU A 66 -5.78 -11.20 2.40
CA GLU A 66 -6.94 -11.52 3.23
C GLU A 66 -6.59 -12.37 4.47
N SER A 67 -5.74 -13.40 4.32
CA SER A 67 -5.49 -14.36 5.40
C SER A 67 -4.03 -14.76 5.63
N GLY A 68 -3.12 -14.46 4.70
CA GLY A 68 -1.79 -15.08 4.63
C GLY A 68 -1.85 -16.54 4.17
N TRP A 69 -2.77 -16.86 3.25
CA TRP A 69 -3.07 -18.23 2.78
C TRP A 69 -3.56 -19.20 3.88
N ARG A 70 -4.31 -18.70 4.87
CA ARG A 70 -4.76 -19.51 6.02
C ARG A 70 -6.26 -19.69 6.05
N GLN A 71 -6.70 -20.94 5.99
CA GLN A 71 -8.09 -21.31 6.27
C GLN A 71 -8.41 -21.37 7.77
N TYR A 72 -7.40 -21.66 8.59
CA TYR A 72 -7.52 -21.93 10.03
C TYR A 72 -6.60 -21.01 10.83
N GLU A 73 -6.90 -20.84 12.12
CA GLU A 73 -5.95 -20.28 13.08
C GLU A 73 -4.73 -21.21 13.23
N LEU A 74 -3.62 -20.67 13.73
CA LEU A 74 -2.40 -21.44 13.98
C LEU A 74 -2.19 -21.62 15.49
N ASP A 75 -1.70 -22.78 15.90
CA ASP A 75 -1.29 -23.02 17.29
C ASP A 75 0.07 -22.37 17.62
N ASP A 76 0.49 -22.48 18.88
CA ASP A 76 1.79 -21.98 19.38
C ASP A 76 3.02 -22.59 18.66
N SER A 77 2.83 -23.62 17.81
CA SER A 77 3.87 -24.26 17.00
C SER A 77 3.79 -23.91 15.50
N GLY A 78 2.84 -23.05 15.11
CA GLY A 78 2.62 -22.64 13.72
C GLY A 78 1.84 -23.67 12.89
N GLN A 79 1.12 -24.62 13.53
CA GLN A 79 0.30 -25.61 12.83
C GLN A 79 -1.17 -25.19 12.70
N PRO A 80 -1.82 -25.44 11.54
CA PRO A 80 -3.24 -25.19 11.36
C PRO A 80 -4.12 -25.97 12.36
N MET A 81 -4.87 -25.23 13.17
CA MET A 81 -5.86 -25.78 14.10
C MET A 81 -7.15 -26.06 13.32
N LEU A 82 -7.32 -27.28 12.81
CA LEU A 82 -8.40 -27.63 11.87
C LEU A 82 -9.83 -27.49 12.44
N ASP A 83 -9.98 -27.37 13.75
CA ASP A 83 -11.22 -27.10 14.48
C ASP A 83 -11.42 -25.60 14.81
N HIS A 84 -10.43 -24.75 14.50
CA HIS A 84 -10.46 -23.29 14.66
C HIS A 84 -10.38 -22.60 13.28
N PRO A 85 -11.50 -22.49 12.55
CA PRO A 85 -11.54 -21.78 11.26
C PRO A 85 -11.21 -20.30 11.45
N LEU A 86 -10.40 -19.73 10.54
CA LEU A 86 -9.99 -18.33 10.62
C LEU A 86 -11.21 -17.41 10.41
N ILE A 87 -11.52 -16.58 11.40
CA ILE A 87 -12.54 -15.54 11.32
C ILE A 87 -11.88 -14.16 11.28
N GLY A 88 -12.36 -13.30 10.38
CA GLY A 88 -11.87 -11.94 10.20
C GLY A 88 -12.08 -11.06 11.41
N LYS A 89 -11.29 -9.99 11.50
CA LYS A 89 -11.35 -9.01 12.62
C LYS A 89 -12.69 -8.28 12.73
N ASP A 90 -13.48 -8.29 11.66
CA ASP A 90 -14.85 -7.77 11.60
C ASP A 90 -15.90 -8.77 12.14
N GLY A 91 -15.50 -10.01 12.43
CA GLY A 91 -16.36 -11.09 12.88
C GLY A 91 -17.19 -11.76 11.78
N ILE A 92 -16.97 -11.40 10.49
CA ILE A 92 -17.80 -11.88 9.37
C ILE A 92 -16.99 -12.41 8.17
N GLY A 93 -15.71 -12.06 8.01
CA GLY A 93 -14.85 -12.74 7.03
C GLY A 93 -14.57 -14.19 7.46
N ILE A 94 -14.75 -15.18 6.57
CA ILE A 94 -14.44 -16.59 6.87
C ILE A 94 -13.34 -17.12 5.96
N GLY A 95 -12.33 -17.77 6.56
CA GLY A 95 -11.36 -18.63 5.90
C GLY A 95 -10.35 -17.90 5.02
N ILE A 96 -9.72 -18.66 4.10
CA ILE A 96 -8.58 -18.20 3.30
C ILE A 96 -8.89 -16.99 2.41
N MET A 97 -10.12 -16.90 1.89
CA MET A 97 -10.60 -15.79 1.07
C MET A 97 -11.42 -14.74 1.85
N GLN A 98 -11.51 -14.86 3.19
CA GLN A 98 -12.27 -13.94 4.07
C GLN A 98 -13.71 -13.67 3.58
N ILE A 99 -14.40 -14.72 3.12
CA ILE A 99 -15.76 -14.61 2.56
C ILE A 99 -16.72 -14.08 3.61
N SER A 100 -17.39 -12.96 3.32
CA SER A 100 -18.39 -12.30 4.17
C SER A 100 -19.79 -12.19 3.54
N SER A 101 -19.95 -12.66 2.29
CA SER A 101 -21.19 -12.58 1.51
C SER A 101 -22.03 -13.86 1.60
N TYR A 102 -22.63 -14.12 2.77
CA TYR A 102 -23.50 -15.27 3.03
C TYR A 102 -24.68 -14.89 3.94
N SER A 103 -25.74 -15.71 3.99
CA SER A 103 -26.81 -15.52 4.97
C SER A 103 -26.38 -16.02 6.34
N SER A 104 -26.51 -15.21 7.39
CA SER A 104 -26.21 -15.61 8.77
C SER A 104 -27.10 -16.75 9.31
N THR A 105 -28.20 -17.06 8.61
CA THR A 105 -29.08 -18.19 8.93
C THR A 105 -28.79 -19.46 8.13
N ASP A 106 -27.91 -19.40 7.12
CA ASP A 106 -27.51 -20.56 6.33
C ASP A 106 -26.29 -21.23 6.97
N THR A 107 -26.55 -22.00 8.03
CA THR A 107 -25.51 -22.70 8.77
C THR A 107 -24.76 -23.71 7.89
N ALA A 108 -25.41 -24.33 6.91
CA ALA A 108 -24.78 -25.30 6.03
C ALA A 108 -23.71 -24.66 5.12
N THR A 109 -23.98 -23.48 4.58
CA THR A 109 -22.97 -22.70 3.81
C THR A 109 -21.87 -22.18 4.73
N ILE A 110 -22.20 -21.67 5.92
CA ILE A 110 -21.22 -21.19 6.91
C ILE A 110 -20.27 -22.33 7.34
N ASP A 111 -20.80 -23.52 7.61
CA ASP A 111 -20.01 -24.68 8.03
C ASP A 111 -19.08 -25.16 6.92
N LYS A 112 -19.49 -25.06 5.64
CA LYS A 112 -18.58 -25.30 4.51
C LYS A 112 -17.50 -24.22 4.41
N LEU A 113 -17.87 -22.93 4.45
CA LEU A 113 -16.90 -21.82 4.37
C LEU A 113 -15.81 -21.92 5.44
N LYS A 114 -16.15 -22.47 6.61
CA LYS A 114 -15.23 -22.71 7.73
C LYS A 114 -14.33 -23.94 7.54
N ASN A 115 -14.89 -25.07 7.11
CA ASN A 115 -14.21 -26.38 7.21
C ASN A 115 -13.79 -26.98 5.86
N ASP A 116 -14.21 -26.37 4.74
CA ASP A 116 -13.88 -26.79 3.38
C ASP A 116 -13.13 -25.65 2.68
N ILE A 117 -11.80 -25.81 2.61
CA ILE A 117 -10.89 -24.83 1.99
C ILE A 117 -11.13 -24.71 0.48
N ASP A 118 -11.48 -25.80 -0.20
CA ASP A 118 -11.74 -25.77 -1.64
C ASP A 118 -13.04 -25.02 -1.93
N TYR A 119 -14.08 -25.23 -1.11
CA TYR A 119 -15.31 -24.44 -1.18
C TYR A 119 -15.08 -22.96 -0.83
N ASN A 120 -14.20 -22.63 0.13
CA ASN A 120 -13.86 -21.26 0.47
C ASN A 120 -13.15 -20.54 -0.69
N ILE A 121 -12.13 -21.18 -1.30
CA ILE A 121 -11.42 -20.66 -2.47
C ILE A 121 -12.37 -20.54 -3.67
N GLU A 122 -13.18 -21.56 -3.95
CA GLU A 122 -14.18 -21.55 -5.02
C GLU A 122 -15.17 -20.37 -4.87
N THR A 123 -15.68 -20.15 -3.65
CA THR A 123 -16.57 -19.02 -3.35
C THR A 123 -15.86 -17.68 -3.56
N GLY A 124 -14.57 -17.59 -3.23
CA GLY A 124 -13.74 -16.41 -3.51
C GLY A 124 -13.60 -16.13 -5.01
N CYS A 125 -13.35 -17.17 -5.82
CA CYS A 125 -13.32 -17.06 -7.28
C CYS A 125 -14.67 -16.64 -7.87
N GLN A 126 -15.79 -17.20 -7.39
CA GLN A 126 -17.15 -16.83 -7.79
C GLN A 126 -17.44 -15.36 -7.47
N LEU A 127 -17.09 -14.92 -6.25
CA LEU A 127 -17.25 -13.54 -5.80
C LEU A 127 -16.40 -12.58 -6.66
N LEU A 128 -15.13 -12.88 -6.89
CA LEU A 128 -14.27 -12.03 -7.72
C LEU A 128 -14.78 -11.94 -9.17
N ASN A 129 -15.31 -13.03 -9.74
CA ASN A 129 -15.99 -13.00 -11.05
C ASN A 129 -17.33 -12.23 -11.02
N GLN A 130 -18.05 -12.21 -9.90
CA GLN A 130 -19.20 -11.33 -9.69
C GLN A 130 -18.78 -9.86 -9.68
N LYS A 131 -17.70 -9.52 -8.96
CA LYS A 131 -17.12 -8.18 -8.94
C LYS A 131 -16.64 -7.75 -10.32
N TRP A 132 -15.96 -8.63 -11.06
CA TRP A 132 -15.59 -8.42 -12.46
C TRP A 132 -16.80 -8.02 -13.31
N ARG A 133 -17.92 -8.75 -13.24
CA ARG A 133 -19.13 -8.40 -14.02
C ARG A 133 -19.82 -7.11 -13.57
N ALA A 134 -19.84 -6.83 -12.26
CA ALA A 134 -20.58 -5.71 -11.68
C ALA A 134 -19.82 -4.38 -11.66
N ALA A 135 -18.51 -4.40 -11.95
CA ALA A 135 -17.65 -3.22 -11.95
C ALA A 135 -17.30 -2.78 -13.40
N PRO A 136 -16.90 -1.50 -13.60
CA PRO A 136 -16.58 -0.99 -14.92
C PRO A 136 -15.44 -1.78 -15.59
N LYS A 137 -15.45 -1.76 -16.92
CA LYS A 137 -14.44 -2.45 -17.72
C LYS A 137 -13.30 -1.55 -18.14
N ILE A 138 -12.13 -2.17 -18.19
CA ILE A 138 -10.89 -1.58 -18.62
C ILE A 138 -10.48 -2.26 -19.94
N GLY A 139 -10.19 -1.43 -20.95
CA GLY A 139 -9.80 -1.80 -22.31
C GLY A 139 -10.65 -2.87 -22.98
N ASN A 140 -9.97 -3.86 -23.55
CA ASN A 140 -10.56 -4.96 -24.32
C ASN A 140 -11.18 -6.07 -23.45
N GLY A 141 -11.09 -5.97 -22.12
CA GLY A 141 -11.56 -7.00 -21.20
C GLY A 141 -10.79 -8.31 -21.22
N ASP A 142 -9.55 -8.34 -21.76
CA ASP A 142 -8.63 -9.47 -21.60
C ASP A 142 -8.42 -9.75 -20.10
N ARG A 143 -8.73 -10.97 -19.69
CA ARG A 143 -8.63 -11.45 -18.31
C ARG A 143 -7.22 -11.82 -17.91
N ASN A 144 -6.28 -11.95 -18.84
CA ASN A 144 -4.88 -12.15 -18.53
C ASN A 144 -4.06 -10.85 -18.57
N VAL A 145 -4.67 -9.70 -18.83
CA VAL A 145 -4.06 -8.40 -18.51
C VAL A 145 -4.44 -8.04 -17.08
N LEU A 146 -3.45 -7.88 -16.20
CA LEU A 146 -3.70 -7.74 -14.76
C LEU A 146 -4.38 -6.40 -14.44
N GLU A 147 -4.03 -5.31 -15.12
CA GLU A 147 -4.64 -3.99 -14.96
C GLU A 147 -6.16 -4.02 -15.22
N ASN A 148 -6.63 -4.92 -16.10
CA ASN A 148 -8.06 -5.01 -16.40
C ASN A 148 -8.90 -5.46 -15.19
N TRP A 149 -8.27 -6.05 -14.15
CA TRP A 149 -8.94 -6.47 -12.91
C TRP A 149 -9.06 -5.36 -11.86
N TYR A 150 -8.45 -4.19 -12.05
CA TYR A 150 -8.29 -3.17 -10.99
C TYR A 150 -9.61 -2.85 -10.25
N PHE A 151 -10.68 -2.59 -10.99
CA PHE A 151 -12.01 -2.33 -10.40
C PHE A 151 -12.65 -3.56 -9.75
N ALA A 152 -12.39 -4.78 -10.25
CA ALA A 152 -12.91 -6.01 -9.65
C ALA A 152 -12.25 -6.29 -8.29
N VAL A 153 -10.95 -6.04 -8.18
CA VAL A 153 -10.16 -6.16 -6.94
C VAL A 153 -10.58 -5.11 -5.92
N TRP A 154 -10.79 -3.86 -6.34
CA TRP A 154 -11.33 -2.83 -5.47
C TRP A 154 -12.75 -3.18 -4.98
N ALA A 155 -13.64 -3.61 -5.87
CA ALA A 155 -14.99 -4.02 -5.53
C ALA A 155 -15.06 -5.27 -4.63
N TYR A 156 -14.00 -6.09 -4.62
CA TYR A 156 -13.83 -7.23 -3.71
C TYR A 156 -13.72 -6.75 -2.26
N ASN A 157 -12.86 -5.75 -1.99
CA ASN A 157 -12.73 -5.11 -0.68
C ASN A 157 -13.78 -4.00 -0.41
N ASN A 158 -14.81 -3.90 -1.26
CA ASN A 158 -15.88 -2.89 -1.27
C ASN A 158 -15.45 -1.45 -1.64
N TRP A 159 -16.42 -0.73 -2.23
CA TRP A 159 -16.36 0.66 -2.70
C TRP A 159 -16.29 1.73 -1.58
N GLY A 160 -15.72 1.42 -0.42
CA GLY A 160 -15.55 2.41 0.64
C GLY A 160 -14.62 3.55 0.21
N SER A 161 -14.85 4.78 0.66
CA SER A 161 -13.96 5.93 0.40
C SER A 161 -12.52 5.63 0.80
N ARG A 162 -12.33 4.87 1.89
CA ARG A 162 -11.05 4.30 2.36
C ARG A 162 -10.28 3.45 1.33
N ASN A 163 -10.91 3.05 0.22
CA ASN A 163 -10.32 2.23 -0.85
C ASN A 163 -10.23 2.97 -2.19
N ASN A 164 -10.73 4.21 -2.29
CA ASN A 164 -10.51 5.06 -3.46
C ASN A 164 -9.16 5.77 -3.33
N PRO A 165 -8.21 5.62 -4.28
CA PRO A 165 -6.93 6.34 -4.23
C PRO A 165 -7.08 7.86 -4.18
N ASN A 166 -8.16 8.42 -4.79
CA ASN A 166 -8.43 9.86 -4.79
C ASN A 166 -8.81 10.43 -3.41
N PHE A 167 -9.20 9.59 -2.44
CA PHE A 167 -9.53 10.02 -1.08
C PHE A 167 -8.49 9.63 -0.02
N ARG A 168 -7.48 8.83 -0.39
CA ARG A 168 -6.63 8.14 0.59
C ARG A 168 -5.30 8.83 0.79
N THR A 169 -5.06 9.33 1.99
CA THR A 169 -3.79 9.98 2.36
C THR A 169 -2.91 9.03 3.18
N GLY A 170 -1.63 8.91 2.80
CA GLY A 170 -0.59 8.25 3.61
C GLY A 170 -0.55 6.72 3.61
N THR A 171 -1.44 6.01 2.91
CA THR A 171 -1.40 4.53 2.79
C THR A 171 -1.94 4.07 1.41
N PRO A 172 -1.39 3.04 0.73
CA PRO A 172 -1.85 2.59 -0.61
C PRO A 172 -3.19 1.86 -0.57
N ALA A 173 -4.11 2.09 -1.51
CA ALA A 173 -5.43 1.46 -1.49
C ALA A 173 -5.34 -0.08 -1.58
N TYR A 174 -6.43 -0.78 -1.27
CA TYR A 174 -6.42 -2.25 -1.23
C TYR A 174 -5.92 -2.85 -2.54
N GLN A 175 -6.48 -2.41 -3.67
CA GLN A 175 -6.08 -2.87 -5.00
C GLN A 175 -4.63 -2.48 -5.33
N ASP A 176 -4.16 -1.28 -4.99
CA ASP A 176 -2.75 -0.90 -5.18
C ASP A 176 -1.81 -1.80 -4.36
N SER A 177 -2.26 -2.24 -3.18
CA SER A 177 -1.54 -3.16 -2.30
C SER A 177 -1.52 -4.58 -2.86
N ILE A 178 -2.62 -5.07 -3.44
CA ILE A 178 -2.67 -6.36 -4.17
C ILE A 178 -1.71 -6.35 -5.36
N PHE A 179 -1.74 -5.31 -6.19
CA PHE A 179 -0.87 -5.20 -7.36
C PHE A 179 0.61 -5.03 -6.96
N SER A 180 0.89 -4.31 -5.88
CA SER A 180 2.24 -4.23 -5.30
C SER A 180 2.72 -5.60 -4.80
N LEU A 181 1.84 -6.38 -4.16
CA LEU A 181 2.15 -7.71 -3.64
C LEU A 181 2.43 -8.72 -4.76
N MET A 182 1.70 -8.65 -5.89
CA MET A 182 1.98 -9.48 -7.07
C MET A 182 3.44 -9.34 -7.54
N GLY A 183 3.95 -8.10 -7.62
CA GLY A 183 5.34 -7.82 -8.00
C GLY A 183 6.39 -8.02 -6.89
N GLN A 184 5.98 -8.26 -5.64
CA GLN A 184 6.91 -8.53 -4.53
C GLN A 184 7.09 -10.04 -4.29
N GLU A 185 5.99 -10.79 -4.17
CA GLU A 185 6.03 -12.21 -3.78
C GLU A 185 6.03 -13.18 -4.98
N TYR A 186 5.45 -12.78 -6.11
CA TYR A 186 5.17 -13.69 -7.24
C TYR A 186 5.87 -13.29 -8.57
N ASN A 187 6.83 -12.37 -8.51
CA ASN A 187 7.61 -11.82 -9.64
C ASN A 187 8.40 -12.87 -10.46
N SER A 188 8.43 -14.14 -10.03
CA SER A 188 8.98 -15.25 -10.83
C SER A 188 8.01 -15.81 -11.87
N ALA A 189 6.72 -15.50 -11.78
CA ALA A 189 5.68 -15.92 -12.73
C ALA A 189 5.28 -14.81 -13.71
N VAL A 190 5.40 -13.54 -13.29
CA VAL A 190 5.13 -12.35 -14.11
C VAL A 190 6.23 -11.33 -13.86
N THR A 191 6.80 -10.76 -14.92
CA THR A 191 7.74 -9.62 -14.82
C THR A 191 6.97 -8.39 -14.36
N PHE A 192 6.98 -8.11 -13.06
CA PHE A 192 6.09 -7.11 -12.46
C PHE A 192 6.89 -6.24 -11.48
N ALA A 193 7.27 -5.04 -11.92
CA ALA A 193 8.06 -4.15 -11.06
C ALA A 193 7.18 -3.63 -9.89
N PRO A 194 7.65 -3.69 -8.62
CA PRO A 194 6.87 -3.18 -7.49
C PRO A 194 6.47 -1.71 -7.68
N GLY A 195 5.16 -1.45 -7.74
CA GLY A 195 4.57 -0.12 -7.98
C GLY A 195 4.20 0.19 -9.43
N ALA A 196 4.45 -0.71 -10.39
CA ALA A 196 4.21 -0.44 -11.82
C ALA A 196 2.73 -0.42 -12.26
N ALA A 197 1.80 -0.76 -11.36
CA ALA A 197 0.38 -0.90 -11.68
C ALA A 197 -0.54 -0.19 -10.66
N THR A 198 -0.14 1.00 -10.21
CA THR A 198 -1.12 1.98 -9.71
C THR A 198 -1.85 2.55 -10.91
N TYR A 199 -3.16 2.30 -11.01
CA TYR A 199 -3.98 2.96 -12.03
C TYR A 199 -3.92 4.48 -11.79
N PRO A 200 -3.58 5.32 -12.79
CA PRO A 200 -3.35 6.75 -12.56
C PRO A 200 -4.56 7.42 -11.91
N ALA A 201 -4.34 8.15 -10.82
CA ALA A 201 -5.43 8.72 -10.00
C ALA A 201 -6.37 9.64 -10.81
N ASN A 202 -5.81 10.38 -11.77
CA ASN A 202 -6.53 11.25 -12.72
C ASN A 202 -7.33 10.49 -13.79
N LEU A 203 -7.14 9.17 -13.91
CA LEU A 203 -7.95 8.28 -14.76
C LEU A 203 -8.91 7.42 -13.92
N LEU A 204 -8.86 7.51 -12.59
CA LEU A 204 -9.76 6.78 -11.71
C LEU A 204 -11.03 7.57 -11.41
N PRO A 205 -12.17 6.88 -11.30
CA PRO A 205 -13.38 7.44 -10.74
C PRO A 205 -13.09 7.90 -9.32
N SER A 206 -13.40 9.14 -9.11
CA SER A 206 -13.25 9.90 -7.89
C SER A 206 -14.56 9.88 -7.09
N VAL A 207 -15.69 9.42 -7.68
CA VAL A 207 -16.89 8.90 -6.99
C VAL A 207 -16.75 7.44 -6.59
N ASN A 208 -17.52 7.05 -5.56
CA ASN A 208 -17.81 5.65 -5.24
C ASN A 208 -19.33 5.40 -5.21
N PRO A 209 -19.83 4.29 -5.79
CA PRO A 209 -19.11 3.38 -6.67
C PRO A 209 -18.80 4.05 -8.03
N PRO A 210 -17.81 3.55 -8.78
CA PRO A 210 -17.61 3.90 -10.18
C PRO A 210 -18.87 3.70 -11.03
N ASN A 211 -19.14 4.62 -11.98
CA ASN A 211 -20.23 4.46 -12.94
C ASN A 211 -19.93 3.32 -13.92
N ASN A 212 -20.83 2.34 -14.00
CA ASN A 212 -20.70 1.14 -14.83
C ASN A 212 -20.87 1.39 -16.34
N SER A 213 -21.22 2.62 -16.75
CA SER A 213 -21.24 3.05 -18.16
C SER A 213 -20.01 3.84 -18.61
N SER A 214 -19.12 4.21 -17.69
CA SER A 214 -17.84 4.83 -18.02
C SER A 214 -16.92 3.89 -18.81
N ARG A 215 -16.00 4.49 -19.57
CA ARG A 215 -15.04 3.82 -20.44
C ARG A 215 -13.64 4.08 -19.93
N TYR A 216 -12.92 3.02 -19.59
CA TYR A 216 -11.57 3.10 -19.04
C TYR A 216 -10.59 2.40 -19.98
N SER A 217 -9.64 3.10 -20.59
CA SER A 217 -8.58 2.45 -21.37
C SER A 217 -7.66 1.64 -20.47
N THR A 218 -7.14 0.50 -20.93
CA THR A 218 -6.04 -0.15 -20.21
C THR A 218 -4.84 0.82 -20.14
N PRO A 219 -4.30 1.13 -18.95
CA PRO A 219 -3.17 2.04 -18.82
C PRO A 219 -1.91 1.39 -19.40
N ALA A 220 -0.95 2.21 -19.84
CA ALA A 220 0.36 1.75 -20.27
C ALA A 220 1.42 2.08 -19.20
N GLU A 221 2.38 1.21 -18.91
CA GLU A 221 2.56 -0.16 -19.44
C GLU A 221 1.59 -1.18 -18.82
N THR A 222 1.40 -2.32 -19.50
CA THR A 222 0.52 -3.42 -19.08
C THR A 222 1.31 -4.66 -18.68
N HIS A 223 0.69 -5.51 -17.85
CA HIS A 223 1.31 -6.74 -17.37
C HIS A 223 0.44 -7.97 -17.63
N THR A 224 1.04 -8.98 -18.26
CA THR A 224 0.40 -10.27 -18.55
C THR A 224 0.48 -11.20 -17.34
N GLY A 225 -0.66 -11.69 -16.85
CA GLY A 225 -0.77 -12.68 -15.80
C GLY A 225 -0.37 -14.10 -16.22
N ASP A 226 -0.46 -15.03 -15.27
CA ASP A 226 -0.09 -16.43 -15.40
C ASP A 226 -1.28 -17.37 -15.66
N LEU A 227 -2.38 -16.86 -16.23
CA LEU A 227 -3.57 -17.65 -16.55
C LEU A 227 -3.26 -18.72 -17.61
N LYS A 228 -3.52 -19.99 -17.28
CA LYS A 228 -3.37 -21.12 -18.21
C LYS A 228 -4.61 -21.21 -19.08
N ILE A 229 -4.46 -20.84 -20.35
CA ILE A 229 -5.53 -20.86 -21.34
C ILE A 229 -5.68 -22.26 -21.94
N ASP A 230 -6.74 -22.95 -21.54
CA ASP A 230 -7.28 -24.11 -22.28
C ASP A 230 -8.30 -23.60 -23.30
N GLN A 231 -8.04 -23.82 -24.59
CA GLN A 231 -8.90 -23.34 -25.66
C GLN A 231 -10.31 -23.95 -25.60
N ASP A 232 -10.40 -25.26 -25.38
CA ASP A 232 -11.66 -25.99 -25.46
C ASP A 232 -12.50 -25.70 -24.22
N GLN A 233 -11.88 -25.61 -23.03
CA GLN A 233 -12.56 -25.14 -21.82
C GLN A 233 -13.05 -23.70 -22.01
N LEU A 234 -12.20 -22.76 -22.44
CA LEU A 234 -12.54 -21.34 -22.56
C LEU A 234 -13.66 -21.10 -23.60
N LEU A 235 -13.66 -21.86 -24.70
CA LEU A 235 -14.71 -21.81 -25.73
C LEU A 235 -16.00 -22.52 -25.30
N ALA A 236 -15.92 -23.64 -24.58
CA ALA A 236 -17.08 -24.37 -24.08
C ALA A 236 -17.78 -23.65 -22.91
N THR A 237 -17.00 -23.03 -22.01
CA THR A 237 -17.50 -22.19 -20.92
C THR A 237 -17.80 -20.75 -21.35
N GLY A 238 -17.68 -20.42 -22.64
CA GLY A 238 -17.65 -19.06 -23.20
C GLY A 238 -18.95 -18.25 -23.12
N GLY A 239 -19.56 -18.20 -21.94
CA GLY A 239 -20.96 -17.90 -21.72
C GLY A 239 -21.84 -18.96 -22.39
N GLY A 240 -22.28 -19.99 -21.65
CA GLY A 240 -22.98 -21.12 -22.26
C GLY A 240 -23.89 -21.88 -21.30
N SER A 241 -25.10 -22.21 -21.76
CA SER A 241 -26.17 -22.78 -20.95
C SER A 241 -25.97 -24.26 -20.62
N GLY A 242 -25.28 -24.55 -19.52
CA GLY A 242 -25.08 -25.91 -18.99
C GLY A 242 -25.04 -25.97 -17.46
N GLY A 243 -25.21 -27.17 -16.89
CA GLY A 243 -25.23 -27.39 -15.44
C GLY A 243 -23.93 -27.02 -14.71
N ASP A 244 -22.82 -26.87 -15.46
CA ASP A 244 -21.51 -26.46 -14.95
C ASP A 244 -21.40 -24.94 -14.68
N ALA A 245 -22.50 -24.19 -14.84
CA ALA A 245 -22.61 -22.75 -14.55
C ALA A 245 -22.33 -22.35 -13.09
N ALA A 246 -22.11 -23.32 -12.18
CA ALA A 246 -21.47 -23.08 -10.89
C ALA A 246 -20.11 -22.37 -11.03
N ASN A 247 -19.41 -22.56 -12.16
CA ASN A 247 -18.13 -21.91 -12.47
C ASN A 247 -18.22 -20.40 -12.82
N GLY A 248 -19.30 -19.74 -12.38
CA GLY A 248 -19.31 -18.30 -12.21
C GLY A 248 -20.27 -17.51 -13.10
N ASP A 249 -21.20 -18.10 -13.86
CA ASP A 249 -22.21 -17.29 -14.57
C ASP A 249 -23.63 -17.86 -14.68
N TYR A 250 -24.42 -17.58 -13.64
CA TYR A 250 -25.88 -17.78 -13.62
C TYR A 250 -26.64 -16.87 -14.62
N TRP A 251 -26.00 -15.82 -15.17
CA TRP A 251 -26.67 -14.74 -15.91
C TRP A 251 -26.64 -14.85 -17.43
N PHE A 252 -25.90 -15.79 -18.02
CA PHE A 252 -25.87 -15.96 -19.48
C PHE A 252 -27.26 -16.21 -20.08
N ASN A 253 -28.16 -16.88 -19.34
CA ASN A 253 -29.54 -17.12 -19.75
C ASN A 253 -30.51 -15.95 -19.50
N TYR A 254 -30.06 -14.85 -18.89
CA TYR A 254 -30.95 -13.80 -18.34
C TYR A 254 -30.57 -12.34 -18.70
N ALA A 255 -29.43 -12.08 -19.35
CA ALA A 255 -28.97 -10.72 -19.62
C ALA A 255 -29.02 -10.34 -21.12
N ARG A 256 -29.53 -9.13 -21.41
CA ARG A 256 -29.43 -8.44 -22.72
C ARG A 256 -27.97 -8.32 -23.20
N TRP A 257 -27.01 -8.42 -22.28
CA TRP A 257 -25.60 -8.00 -22.39
C TRP A 257 -24.58 -9.14 -22.56
N ALA A 258 -25.01 -10.37 -22.88
CA ALA A 258 -24.13 -11.54 -22.91
C ALA A 258 -22.90 -11.37 -23.85
N SER A 259 -23.09 -10.75 -25.02
CA SER A 259 -22.03 -10.51 -26.02
C SER A 259 -20.89 -9.64 -25.50
N TYR A 260 -21.20 -8.66 -24.64
CA TYR A 260 -20.22 -7.76 -24.02
C TYR A 260 -19.23 -8.53 -23.12
N TYR A 261 -19.74 -9.40 -22.26
CA TYR A 261 -18.90 -10.19 -21.36
C TYR A 261 -18.14 -11.31 -22.09
N ALA A 262 -18.77 -11.94 -23.09
CA ALA A 262 -18.15 -12.99 -23.90
C ALA A 262 -16.93 -12.49 -24.70
N LEU A 263 -16.99 -11.25 -25.23
CA LEU A 263 -15.92 -10.66 -26.02
C LEU A 263 -14.58 -10.61 -25.27
N GLY A 264 -14.56 -10.24 -23.98
CA GLY A 264 -13.34 -10.23 -23.17
C GLY A 264 -12.69 -11.62 -22.99
N PHE A 265 -13.49 -12.68 -22.83
CA PHE A 265 -12.97 -14.05 -22.80
C PHE A 265 -12.34 -14.45 -24.15
N TYR A 266 -12.99 -14.11 -25.27
CA TYR A 266 -12.44 -14.43 -26.58
C TYR A 266 -11.19 -13.60 -26.90
N ASN A 267 -11.11 -12.33 -26.46
CA ASN A 267 -9.89 -11.52 -26.52
C ASN A 267 -8.75 -12.17 -25.71
N THR A 268 -9.03 -12.63 -24.48
CA THR A 268 -8.07 -13.39 -23.65
C THR A 268 -7.51 -14.62 -24.40
N ALA A 269 -8.37 -15.36 -25.10
CA ALA A 269 -7.95 -16.50 -25.92
C ALA A 269 -7.12 -16.05 -27.14
N TYR A 270 -7.52 -14.96 -27.77
CA TYR A 270 -6.89 -14.44 -28.98
C TYR A 270 -5.50 -13.87 -28.71
N ASP A 271 -5.31 -13.15 -27.62
CA ASP A 271 -4.03 -12.52 -27.28
C ASP A 271 -3.03 -13.51 -26.64
N SER A 272 -3.51 -14.66 -26.15
CA SER A 272 -2.68 -15.74 -25.60
C SER A 272 -1.75 -16.40 -26.64
N SER A 273 -0.46 -16.50 -26.29
CA SER A 273 0.55 -17.22 -27.08
C SER A 273 0.34 -18.75 -27.11
N ALA A 274 -0.53 -19.29 -26.26
CA ALA A 274 -0.88 -20.72 -26.28
C ALA A 274 -1.76 -21.09 -27.48
N ILE A 275 -2.48 -20.12 -28.07
CA ILE A 275 -3.44 -20.34 -29.16
C ILE A 275 -2.78 -20.07 -30.51
N THR A 276 -2.29 -21.14 -31.15
CA THR A 276 -1.61 -21.07 -32.46
C THR A 276 -2.59 -21.07 -33.63
N ASP A 277 -3.73 -21.75 -33.54
CA ASP A 277 -4.83 -21.66 -34.50
C ASP A 277 -5.96 -20.77 -33.93
N LYS A 278 -6.01 -19.53 -34.40
CA LYS A 278 -7.00 -18.55 -33.94
C LYS A 278 -8.34 -18.64 -34.69
N THR A 279 -8.57 -19.62 -35.56
CA THR A 279 -9.75 -19.68 -36.45
C THR A 279 -11.08 -19.63 -35.69
N VAL A 280 -11.26 -20.51 -34.70
CA VAL A 280 -12.53 -20.59 -33.93
C VAL A 280 -12.72 -19.35 -33.06
N VAL A 281 -11.66 -18.88 -32.41
CA VAL A 281 -11.68 -17.66 -31.58
C VAL A 281 -12.03 -16.42 -32.42
N THR A 282 -11.44 -16.30 -33.62
CA THR A 282 -11.73 -15.23 -34.60
C THR A 282 -13.22 -15.19 -34.95
N GLN A 283 -13.82 -16.34 -35.27
CA GLN A 283 -15.26 -16.43 -35.57
C GLN A 283 -16.13 -16.03 -34.37
N LYS A 284 -15.75 -16.43 -33.16
CA LYS A 284 -16.44 -16.07 -31.92
C LYS A 284 -16.37 -14.57 -31.62
N ILE A 285 -15.21 -13.94 -31.80
CA ILE A 285 -15.03 -12.48 -31.68
C ILE A 285 -15.90 -11.76 -32.70
N GLN A 286 -15.84 -12.13 -33.98
CA GLN A 286 -16.64 -11.51 -35.04
C GLN A 286 -18.15 -11.60 -34.77
N SER A 287 -18.62 -12.76 -34.27
CA SER A 287 -20.03 -12.92 -33.85
C SER A 287 -20.39 -12.06 -32.64
N ALA A 288 -19.53 -11.98 -31.62
CA ALA A 288 -19.77 -11.16 -30.43
C ALA A 288 -19.77 -9.66 -30.78
N GLN A 289 -18.82 -9.20 -31.60
CA GLN A 289 -18.76 -7.83 -32.12
C GLN A 289 -20.04 -7.49 -32.92
N THR A 290 -20.47 -8.36 -33.84
CA THR A 290 -21.68 -8.16 -34.65
C THR A 290 -22.93 -7.99 -33.78
N ASN A 291 -23.11 -8.85 -32.78
CA ASN A 291 -24.25 -8.77 -31.85
C ASN A 291 -24.20 -7.49 -31.01
N LEU A 292 -23.01 -7.09 -30.54
CA LEU A 292 -22.81 -5.91 -29.71
C LEU A 292 -23.06 -4.60 -30.48
N LEU A 293 -22.69 -4.57 -31.78
CA LEU A 293 -23.05 -3.46 -32.67
C LEU A 293 -24.56 -3.36 -32.90
N ALA A 294 -25.24 -4.48 -33.13
CA ALA A 294 -26.69 -4.48 -33.31
C ALA A 294 -27.45 -4.01 -32.04
N GLU A 295 -26.94 -4.34 -30.84
CA GLU A 295 -27.49 -3.82 -29.59
C GLU A 295 -27.22 -2.31 -29.43
N ALA A 296 -26.02 -1.84 -29.76
CA ALA A 296 -25.68 -0.42 -29.74
C ALA A 296 -26.54 0.40 -30.73
N ASP A 297 -26.68 -0.07 -31.97
CA ASP A 297 -27.53 0.54 -33.01
C ASP A 297 -29.00 0.63 -32.56
N SER A 298 -29.48 -0.34 -31.78
CA SER A 298 -30.82 -0.32 -31.18
C SER A 298 -30.94 0.67 -30.01
N LEU A 299 -29.90 0.81 -29.18
CA LEU A 299 -29.89 1.73 -28.04
C LEU A 299 -29.89 3.19 -28.50
N VAL A 300 -29.11 3.52 -29.54
CA VAL A 300 -29.08 4.86 -30.16
C VAL A 300 -30.45 5.25 -30.75
N GLN A 301 -31.31 4.28 -31.08
CA GLN A 301 -32.68 4.55 -31.55
C GLN A 301 -33.68 4.79 -30.41
N GLU A 302 -33.34 4.49 -29.15
CA GLU A 302 -34.26 4.72 -28.02
C GLU A 302 -34.47 6.20 -27.69
N GLY A 303 -33.58 7.10 -28.16
CA GLY A 303 -33.68 8.54 -27.93
C GLY A 303 -33.54 8.95 -26.47
N LYS A 304 -32.75 8.21 -25.70
CA LYS A 304 -32.46 8.47 -24.29
C LYS A 304 -30.96 8.58 -24.10
N ASP A 305 -30.56 9.61 -23.38
CA ASP A 305 -29.19 9.86 -22.93
C ASP A 305 -28.49 8.59 -22.38
N SER A 306 -29.02 7.99 -21.31
CA SER A 306 -28.49 6.72 -20.75
C SER A 306 -28.36 5.55 -21.74
N SER A 307 -29.17 5.52 -22.80
CA SER A 307 -29.06 4.53 -23.88
C SER A 307 -27.95 4.89 -24.86
N ASP A 308 -27.79 6.17 -25.23
CA ASP A 308 -26.67 6.66 -26.05
C ASP A 308 -25.31 6.48 -25.34
N ALA A 309 -25.22 6.73 -24.02
CA ALA A 309 -24.02 6.44 -23.22
C ALA A 309 -23.68 4.94 -23.17
N THR A 310 -24.70 4.08 -23.06
CA THR A 310 -24.51 2.62 -23.09
C THR A 310 -24.07 2.15 -24.48
N ALA A 311 -24.63 2.73 -25.56
CA ALA A 311 -24.21 2.44 -26.92
C ALA A 311 -22.76 2.87 -27.20
N ALA A 312 -22.37 4.06 -26.73
CA ALA A 312 -20.99 4.54 -26.84
C ALA A 312 -20.00 3.57 -26.17
N LYS A 313 -20.33 3.03 -24.99
CA LYS A 313 -19.53 1.96 -24.34
C LYS A 313 -19.41 0.72 -25.23
N TYR A 314 -20.49 0.28 -25.88
CA TYR A 314 -20.49 -0.91 -26.74
C TYR A 314 -19.66 -0.74 -28.01
N TYR A 315 -19.88 0.34 -28.76
CA TYR A 315 -19.06 0.65 -29.93
C TYR A 315 -17.57 0.77 -29.57
N TRP A 316 -17.25 1.45 -28.47
CA TRP A 316 -15.88 1.57 -27.98
C TRP A 316 -15.27 0.22 -27.61
N THR A 317 -16.04 -0.69 -26.98
CA THR A 317 -15.56 -2.03 -26.62
C THR A 317 -15.24 -2.88 -27.85
N VAL A 318 -16.00 -2.74 -28.95
CA VAL A 318 -15.65 -3.38 -30.24
C VAL A 318 -14.31 -2.86 -30.77
N LEU A 319 -14.03 -1.55 -30.63
CA LEU A 319 -12.79 -0.91 -31.07
C LEU A 319 -11.57 -1.23 -30.18
N GLN A 320 -11.76 -1.67 -28.93
CA GLN A 320 -10.65 -2.14 -28.08
C GLN A 320 -10.20 -3.57 -28.44
N GLY A 321 -11.10 -4.38 -29.03
CA GLY A 321 -10.77 -5.74 -29.47
C GLY A 321 -9.92 -5.79 -30.76
N PRO A 322 -9.46 -6.98 -31.18
CA PRO A 322 -8.69 -7.12 -32.40
C PRO A 322 -9.52 -6.71 -33.64
N SER A 323 -8.88 -5.96 -34.55
CA SER A 323 -9.49 -5.47 -35.79
C SER A 323 -9.57 -6.57 -36.86
N LEU A 324 -10.47 -7.54 -36.64
CA LEU A 324 -10.65 -8.73 -37.49
C LEU A 324 -11.50 -8.49 -38.75
N ASN A 325 -12.22 -7.37 -38.82
CA ASN A 325 -13.04 -6.98 -39.96
C ASN A 325 -13.11 -5.44 -40.05
N GLN A 326 -12.74 -4.88 -41.20
CA GLN A 326 -12.67 -3.43 -41.41
C GLN A 326 -14.05 -2.76 -41.45
N ASP A 327 -15.08 -3.43 -41.96
CA ASP A 327 -16.45 -2.90 -41.99
C ASP A 327 -17.01 -2.82 -40.56
N THR A 328 -16.78 -3.87 -39.76
CA THR A 328 -17.14 -3.92 -38.33
C THR A 328 -16.46 -2.80 -37.54
N ALA A 329 -15.15 -2.57 -37.75
CA ALA A 329 -14.41 -1.48 -37.12
C ALA A 329 -14.92 -0.09 -37.58
N SER A 330 -15.26 0.05 -38.87
CA SER A 330 -15.77 1.32 -39.44
C SER A 330 -17.18 1.64 -38.94
N GLN A 331 -18.06 0.64 -38.82
CA GLN A 331 -19.38 0.78 -38.19
C GLN A 331 -19.24 1.17 -36.72
N ALA A 332 -18.33 0.52 -35.97
CA ALA A 332 -18.07 0.84 -34.57
C ALA A 332 -17.57 2.27 -34.39
N ALA A 333 -16.59 2.73 -35.18
CA ALA A 333 -16.08 4.09 -35.12
C ALA A 333 -17.15 5.14 -35.47
N THR A 334 -17.96 4.88 -36.49
CA THR A 334 -19.05 5.78 -36.92
C THR A 334 -20.16 5.85 -35.87
N GLY A 335 -20.61 4.70 -35.37
CA GLY A 335 -21.61 4.60 -34.31
C GLY A 335 -21.15 5.29 -33.02
N LEU A 336 -19.89 5.11 -32.64
CA LEU A 336 -19.30 5.76 -31.48
C LEU A 336 -19.31 7.29 -31.63
N LYS A 337 -18.81 7.82 -32.74
CA LYS A 337 -18.83 9.27 -33.02
C LYS A 337 -20.25 9.83 -32.96
N ASN A 338 -21.23 9.12 -33.53
CA ASN A 338 -22.64 9.56 -33.52
C ASN A 338 -23.25 9.55 -32.11
N ALA A 339 -23.00 8.50 -31.31
CA ALA A 339 -23.49 8.42 -29.93
C ALA A 339 -22.88 9.52 -29.06
N LEU A 340 -21.55 9.74 -29.14
CA LEU A 340 -20.87 10.82 -28.42
C LEU A 340 -21.34 12.21 -28.86
N GLY A 341 -21.62 12.41 -30.14
CA GLY A 341 -22.17 13.66 -30.65
C GLY A 341 -23.53 14.00 -30.03
N LYS A 342 -24.42 13.02 -29.87
CA LYS A 342 -25.71 13.21 -29.22
C LYS A 342 -25.60 13.54 -27.72
N LEU A 343 -24.76 12.80 -26.98
CA LEU A 343 -24.49 13.11 -25.56
C LEU A 343 -24.01 14.54 -25.42
N LEU A 344 -23.13 15.00 -26.33
CA LEU A 344 -22.59 16.34 -26.31
C LEU A 344 -23.63 17.43 -26.67
N ASP A 345 -24.56 17.11 -27.57
CA ASP A 345 -25.69 18.00 -27.89
C ASP A 345 -26.68 18.12 -26.71
N GLU A 346 -26.93 17.03 -25.98
CA GLU A 346 -27.78 17.06 -24.77
C GLU A 346 -27.07 17.74 -23.60
N ALA A 347 -25.77 17.49 -23.39
CA ALA A 347 -24.96 18.18 -22.38
C ALA A 347 -24.99 19.72 -22.58
N ASP A 348 -24.76 20.19 -23.81
CA ASP A 348 -24.83 21.63 -24.13
C ASP A 348 -26.24 22.20 -23.92
N ASN A 349 -27.29 21.42 -24.17
CA ASN A 349 -28.69 21.80 -23.94
C ASN A 349 -29.02 21.88 -22.44
N LEU A 350 -28.58 20.90 -21.65
CA LEU A 350 -28.74 20.83 -20.19
C LEU A 350 -27.96 21.94 -19.48
N VAL A 351 -26.73 22.26 -19.91
CA VAL A 351 -26.00 23.44 -19.41
C VAL A 351 -26.75 24.74 -19.66
N GLN A 352 -27.45 24.87 -20.80
CA GLN A 352 -28.20 26.09 -21.15
C GLN A 352 -29.55 26.19 -20.44
N THR A 353 -30.28 25.08 -20.31
CA THR A 353 -31.73 25.08 -19.98
C THR A 353 -32.12 24.26 -18.76
N GLY A 354 -31.24 23.36 -18.30
CA GLY A 354 -31.51 22.46 -17.17
C GLY A 354 -31.48 23.15 -15.81
N ASP A 355 -32.07 22.47 -14.82
CA ASP A 355 -31.80 22.72 -13.41
C ASP A 355 -30.45 22.11 -12.98
N ALA A 356 -30.10 22.19 -11.70
CA ALA A 356 -28.81 21.69 -11.23
C ALA A 356 -28.66 20.16 -11.35
N SER A 357 -29.76 19.39 -11.33
CA SER A 357 -29.71 17.95 -11.65
C SER A 357 -29.43 17.72 -13.13
N GLY A 358 -29.99 18.56 -14.01
CA GLY A 358 -29.65 18.55 -15.44
C GLY A 358 -28.19 18.94 -15.72
N VAL A 359 -27.67 19.96 -15.02
CA VAL A 359 -26.25 20.34 -15.13
C VAL A 359 -25.32 19.25 -14.60
N GLU A 360 -25.72 18.53 -13.55
CA GLU A 360 -24.99 17.35 -13.06
C GLU A 360 -24.97 16.20 -14.09
N SER A 361 -26.08 15.93 -14.78
CA SER A 361 -26.08 15.01 -15.94
C SER A 361 -25.13 15.49 -17.04
N ALA A 362 -25.18 16.78 -17.42
CA ALA A 362 -24.31 17.32 -18.46
C ALA A 362 -22.80 17.15 -18.15
N VAL A 363 -22.40 17.25 -16.87
CA VAL A 363 -21.03 16.93 -16.44
C VAL A 363 -20.68 15.47 -16.78
N GLN A 364 -21.56 14.52 -16.45
CA GLN A 364 -21.34 13.09 -16.73
C GLN A 364 -21.27 12.80 -18.24
N ASP A 365 -22.00 13.56 -19.06
CA ASP A 365 -22.02 13.42 -20.51
C ASP A 365 -20.73 13.96 -21.15
N TYR A 366 -20.28 15.16 -20.75
CA TYR A 366 -18.97 15.67 -21.15
C TYR A 366 -17.84 14.73 -20.73
N GLU A 367 -17.87 14.21 -19.50
CA GLU A 367 -16.90 13.22 -19.03
C GLU A 367 -16.93 11.94 -19.88
N THR A 368 -18.13 11.46 -20.21
CA THR A 368 -18.31 10.30 -21.09
C THR A 368 -17.71 10.56 -22.47
N VAL A 369 -17.82 11.78 -23.02
CA VAL A 369 -17.16 12.17 -24.28
C VAL A 369 -15.64 12.19 -24.14
N LEU A 370 -15.10 12.85 -23.10
CA LEU A 370 -13.66 13.00 -22.86
C LEU A 370 -12.94 11.67 -22.62
N GLN A 371 -13.61 10.68 -22.02
CA GLN A 371 -13.12 9.29 -21.91
C GLN A 371 -12.88 8.61 -23.28
N GLY A 372 -13.34 9.21 -24.38
CA GLY A 372 -13.11 8.77 -25.76
C GLY A 372 -12.15 9.64 -26.55
N SER A 373 -11.15 10.25 -25.90
CA SER A 373 -10.27 11.28 -26.45
C SER A 373 -9.57 10.98 -27.79
N SER A 374 -9.47 9.71 -28.19
CA SER A 374 -8.89 9.27 -29.48
C SER A 374 -9.89 9.13 -30.64
N VAL A 375 -11.20 9.36 -30.42
CA VAL A 375 -12.26 9.08 -31.41
C VAL A 375 -12.48 10.25 -32.37
N ASP A 376 -12.62 11.46 -31.83
CA ASP A 376 -12.91 12.66 -32.63
C ASP A 376 -12.43 13.92 -31.89
N ALA A 377 -11.47 14.64 -32.47
CA ALA A 377 -10.86 15.79 -31.82
C ALA A 377 -11.82 16.99 -31.65
N ASP A 378 -12.80 17.16 -32.54
CA ASP A 378 -13.75 18.28 -32.50
C ASP A 378 -14.77 18.06 -31.38
N LEU A 379 -15.27 16.82 -31.20
CA LEU A 379 -16.13 16.46 -30.07
C LEU A 379 -15.41 16.61 -28.73
N VAL A 380 -14.15 16.17 -28.65
CA VAL A 380 -13.32 16.30 -27.45
C VAL A 380 -13.07 17.76 -27.11
N GLN A 381 -12.69 18.58 -28.09
CA GLN A 381 -12.46 20.00 -27.86
C GLN A 381 -13.75 20.74 -27.46
N ARG A 382 -14.90 20.38 -28.02
CA ARG A 382 -16.20 20.95 -27.62
C ARG A 382 -16.56 20.53 -26.18
N ALA A 383 -16.29 19.29 -25.77
CA ALA A 383 -16.49 18.84 -24.39
C ALA A 383 -15.54 19.55 -23.39
N ASP A 384 -14.25 19.65 -23.70
CA ASP A 384 -13.26 20.38 -22.89
C ASP A 384 -13.65 21.86 -22.68
N ASN A 385 -14.27 22.50 -23.68
CA ASN A 385 -14.75 23.88 -23.57
C ASN A 385 -16.08 23.99 -22.76
N GLY A 386 -16.97 23.00 -22.87
CA GLY A 386 -18.27 23.00 -22.18
C GLY A 386 -18.17 22.67 -20.69
N LEU A 387 -17.33 21.69 -20.33
CA LEU A 387 -17.23 21.14 -18.99
C LEU A 387 -16.90 22.18 -17.88
N PRO A 388 -15.96 23.13 -18.04
CA PRO A 388 -15.74 24.20 -17.07
C PRO A 388 -16.95 25.12 -16.87
N THR A 389 -17.82 25.26 -17.89
CA THR A 389 -19.07 26.04 -17.78
C THR A 389 -20.10 25.29 -16.94
N ALA A 390 -20.21 23.97 -17.12
CA ALA A 390 -21.05 23.11 -16.29
C ALA A 390 -20.59 23.12 -14.82
N TYR A 391 -19.28 22.97 -14.57
CA TYR A 391 -18.72 23.08 -13.22
C TYR A 391 -19.04 24.40 -12.54
N ASN A 392 -18.84 25.54 -13.19
CA ASN A 392 -19.14 26.83 -12.57
C ASN A 392 -20.63 26.95 -12.21
N LYS A 393 -21.55 26.53 -13.08
CA LYS A 393 -23.00 26.50 -12.79
C LYS A 393 -23.34 25.58 -11.61
N LEU A 394 -22.71 24.41 -11.53
CA LEU A 394 -22.94 23.45 -10.45
C LEU A 394 -22.40 23.97 -9.11
N LEU A 395 -21.23 24.65 -9.12
CA LEU A 395 -20.69 25.36 -7.95
C LEU A 395 -21.54 26.57 -7.53
N ASP A 396 -22.11 27.32 -8.47
CA ASP A 396 -22.98 28.47 -8.17
C ASP A 396 -24.24 28.04 -7.42
N GLU A 397 -24.88 26.93 -7.81
CA GLU A 397 -26.03 26.38 -7.07
C GLU A 397 -25.59 25.72 -5.75
N ALA A 398 -24.45 25.02 -5.70
CA ALA A 398 -23.92 24.44 -4.46
C ALA A 398 -23.61 25.52 -3.40
N ASP A 399 -22.97 26.63 -3.80
CA ASP A 399 -22.70 27.78 -2.93
C ASP A 399 -24.01 28.38 -2.38
N LYS A 400 -25.03 28.51 -3.24
CA LYS A 400 -26.37 28.97 -2.84
C LYS A 400 -27.04 28.02 -1.84
N LEU A 401 -27.02 26.71 -2.09
CA LEU A 401 -27.59 25.70 -1.18
C LEU A 401 -26.86 25.66 0.19
N VAL A 402 -25.54 25.91 0.24
CA VAL A 402 -24.80 26.02 1.51
C VAL A 402 -25.16 27.28 2.30
N LEU A 403 -25.35 28.39 1.61
CA LEU A 403 -25.63 29.70 2.23
C LEU A 403 -27.09 29.83 2.70
N GLU A 404 -28.04 29.33 1.91
CA GLU A 404 -29.47 29.61 2.07
C GLU A 404 -30.30 28.38 2.47
N GLY A 405 -29.74 27.17 2.35
CA GLY A 405 -30.45 25.90 2.46
C GLY A 405 -30.51 25.25 3.85
N THR A 406 -31.38 24.24 3.93
CA THR A 406 -31.55 23.30 5.04
C THR A 406 -30.39 22.29 5.15
N THR A 407 -30.45 21.38 6.13
CA THR A 407 -29.48 20.27 6.24
C THR A 407 -29.50 19.36 5.01
N ASP A 408 -30.67 19.12 4.42
CA ASP A 408 -30.81 18.25 3.25
C ASP A 408 -30.28 18.97 1.99
N ASP A 409 -30.49 20.28 1.88
CA ASP A 409 -29.90 21.11 0.82
C ASP A 409 -28.37 21.12 0.89
N LYS A 410 -27.79 21.10 2.10
CA LYS A 410 -26.34 20.98 2.30
C LYS A 410 -25.80 19.60 1.92
N ALA A 411 -26.57 18.53 2.13
CA ALA A 411 -26.21 17.21 1.62
C ALA A 411 -26.21 17.18 0.08
N THR A 412 -27.19 17.81 -0.56
CA THR A 412 -27.22 17.99 -2.03
C THR A 412 -26.04 18.83 -2.52
N ALA A 413 -25.75 19.96 -1.86
CA ALA A 413 -24.60 20.81 -2.17
C ALA A 413 -23.26 20.07 -2.05
N ALA A 414 -23.11 19.24 -1.00
CA ALA A 414 -21.94 18.37 -0.85
C ALA A 414 -21.80 17.42 -2.04
N GLY A 415 -22.91 16.87 -2.57
CA GLY A 415 -22.93 16.10 -3.81
C GLY A 415 -22.43 16.90 -5.01
N TYR A 416 -22.93 18.12 -5.20
CA TYR A 416 -22.53 19.00 -6.31
C TYR A 416 -21.05 19.42 -6.26
N TYR A 417 -20.53 19.84 -5.10
CA TYR A 417 -19.09 20.09 -4.94
C TYR A 417 -18.27 18.83 -5.19
N GLN A 418 -18.78 17.69 -4.75
CA GLN A 418 -18.15 16.41 -4.94
C GLN A 418 -18.05 16.08 -6.44
N THR A 419 -19.16 16.15 -7.20
CA THR A 419 -19.18 16.00 -8.66
C THR A 419 -18.17 16.92 -9.37
N VAL A 420 -18.02 18.17 -8.93
CA VAL A 420 -16.99 19.07 -9.50
C VAL A 420 -15.57 18.67 -9.10
N LEU A 421 -15.29 18.34 -7.83
CA LEU A 421 -13.97 17.87 -7.37
C LEU A 421 -13.49 16.59 -8.06
N GLN A 422 -14.39 15.91 -8.74
CA GLN A 422 -14.23 14.56 -9.20
C GLN A 422 -13.85 14.47 -10.68
N GLY A 423 -14.32 15.39 -11.51
CA GLY A 423 -14.15 15.26 -12.95
C GLY A 423 -12.79 15.75 -13.50
N PRO A 424 -12.56 15.55 -14.82
CA PRO A 424 -11.34 15.93 -15.50
C PRO A 424 -11.27 17.43 -15.80
N GLY A 425 -10.06 17.91 -16.10
CA GLY A 425 -9.86 19.29 -16.59
C GLY A 425 -9.99 20.39 -15.52
N LEU A 426 -10.07 20.06 -14.24
CA LEU A 426 -10.12 21.06 -13.16
C LEU A 426 -8.85 21.90 -13.08
N ASP A 427 -9.02 23.22 -13.02
CA ASP A 427 -7.98 24.15 -12.62
C ASP A 427 -7.89 24.28 -11.08
N ALA A 428 -6.83 24.95 -10.61
CA ALA A 428 -6.60 25.15 -9.18
C ALA A 428 -7.68 26.01 -8.49
N ALA A 429 -8.35 26.92 -9.21
CA ALA A 429 -9.38 27.80 -8.67
C ALA A 429 -10.71 27.07 -8.47
N LEU A 430 -11.15 26.29 -9.47
CA LEU A 430 -12.31 25.39 -9.36
C LEU A 430 -12.09 24.35 -8.26
N THR A 431 -10.91 23.74 -8.22
CA THR A 431 -10.51 22.80 -7.16
C THR A 431 -10.63 23.44 -5.78
N GLN A 432 -10.05 24.64 -5.58
CA GLN A 432 -10.08 25.32 -4.28
C GLN A 432 -11.49 25.76 -3.87
N ARG A 433 -12.29 26.29 -4.81
CA ARG A 433 -13.70 26.66 -4.58
C ARG A 433 -14.50 25.44 -4.12
N ALA A 434 -14.41 24.34 -4.86
CA ALA A 434 -15.15 23.12 -4.57
C ALA A 434 -14.71 22.44 -3.27
N GLN A 435 -13.40 22.42 -2.95
CA GLN A 435 -12.89 21.90 -1.66
C GLN A 435 -13.42 22.71 -0.47
N THR A 436 -13.41 24.04 -0.59
CA THR A 436 -13.89 24.95 0.45
C THR A 436 -15.40 24.80 0.67
N GLY A 437 -16.17 24.73 -0.42
CA GLY A 437 -17.61 24.51 -0.40
C GLY A 437 -18.01 23.16 0.19
N TYR A 438 -17.34 22.07 -0.21
CA TYR A 438 -17.58 20.73 0.31
C TYR A 438 -17.42 20.65 1.84
N GLN A 439 -16.39 21.32 2.38
CA GLN A 439 -16.19 21.43 3.83
C GLN A 439 -17.30 22.28 4.50
N ALA A 440 -17.71 23.39 3.89
CA ALA A 440 -18.79 24.26 4.39
C ALA A 440 -20.18 23.58 4.36
N ALA A 441 -20.39 22.64 3.44
CA ALA A 441 -21.57 21.78 3.36
C ALA A 441 -21.61 20.69 4.45
N GLY A 442 -20.54 20.52 5.24
CA GLY A 442 -20.41 19.46 6.25
C GLY A 442 -19.77 18.16 5.72
N GLY A 443 -19.23 18.17 4.50
CA GLY A 443 -18.43 17.08 3.96
C GLY A 443 -17.09 16.93 4.69
N SER A 444 -16.79 15.72 5.16
CA SER A 444 -15.57 15.43 5.93
C SER A 444 -14.33 15.28 5.03
N GLY A 445 -13.88 16.37 4.41
CA GLY A 445 -12.60 16.46 3.71
C GLY A 445 -11.48 17.00 4.61
N SER A 446 -10.31 16.35 4.62
CA SER A 446 -9.14 16.80 5.39
C SER A 446 -8.64 18.16 4.90
N SER A 447 -8.59 19.15 5.78
CA SER A 447 -8.26 20.54 5.42
C SER A 447 -6.75 20.76 5.24
N SER A 448 -6.33 21.26 4.07
CA SER A 448 -5.07 21.99 3.93
C SER A 448 -5.34 23.50 4.07
N SER A 449 -4.76 24.14 5.08
CA SER A 449 -5.02 25.55 5.37
C SER A 449 -4.20 26.49 4.49
N GLY A 450 -4.84 27.04 3.45
CA GLY A 450 -4.28 28.14 2.64
C GLY A 450 -4.32 29.48 3.38
N THR A 451 -3.19 30.19 3.42
CA THR A 451 -3.03 31.46 4.16
C THR A 451 -3.71 32.64 3.45
N THR A 452 -4.56 33.39 4.15
CA THR A 452 -5.05 34.70 3.67
C THR A 452 -4.10 35.84 4.05
N PRO A 453 -3.87 36.85 3.18
CA PRO A 453 -2.98 37.97 3.51
C PRO A 453 -3.69 39.02 4.37
N SER A 454 -3.04 39.43 5.46
CA SER A 454 -3.47 40.59 6.24
C SER A 454 -3.04 41.89 5.55
N SER A 455 -4.01 42.69 5.11
CA SER A 455 -3.82 44.11 4.82
C SER A 455 -4.41 44.94 5.96
N GLY A 456 -3.63 45.90 6.48
CA GLY A 456 -4.04 46.71 7.63
C GLY A 456 -4.55 48.09 7.23
N SER A 457 -5.45 48.66 8.03
CA SER A 457 -5.38 50.08 8.41
C SER A 457 -6.30 50.43 9.60
N THR A 458 -5.65 50.85 10.69
CA THR A 458 -5.93 52.04 11.50
C THR A 458 -7.38 52.47 11.85
N SER A 459 -7.60 52.62 13.17
CA SER A 459 -8.23 53.77 13.87
C SER A 459 -9.51 53.47 14.66
N GLY A 460 -9.66 54.14 15.82
CA GLY A 460 -10.95 54.25 16.53
C GLY A 460 -10.94 53.79 18.00
N SER A 461 -10.30 54.53 18.90
CA SER A 461 -10.55 54.41 20.35
C SER A 461 -11.77 55.24 20.75
N THR A 462 -12.76 54.67 21.46
CA THR A 462 -13.43 55.39 22.56
C THR A 462 -14.23 54.50 23.54
N SER A 463 -13.95 54.71 24.82
CA SER A 463 -14.75 54.57 26.05
C SER A 463 -16.24 54.12 25.99
N GLY A 464 -16.61 53.21 26.92
CA GLY A 464 -18.00 52.98 27.35
C GLY A 464 -18.05 52.10 28.61
N SER A 465 -18.77 52.51 29.66
CA SER A 465 -18.80 51.85 30.99
C SER A 465 -20.24 51.63 31.50
N SER A 466 -20.38 50.85 32.59
CA SER A 466 -21.59 50.62 33.41
C SER A 466 -22.67 49.67 32.83
N SER A 467 -23.59 49.04 33.60
CA SER A 467 -23.64 48.61 35.02
C SER A 467 -25.00 47.89 35.30
N GLY A 468 -25.03 46.91 36.23
CA GLY A 468 -26.26 46.36 36.85
C GLY A 468 -27.05 45.31 36.02
N SER A 469 -27.94 44.48 36.60
CA SER A 469 -28.30 44.30 38.01
C SER A 469 -28.82 42.88 38.30
N THR A 470 -28.25 42.29 39.35
CA THR A 470 -28.76 41.34 40.36
C THR A 470 -30.27 41.05 40.46
N SER A 471 -30.61 39.75 40.57
CA SER A 471 -31.61 39.13 41.47
C SER A 471 -31.47 37.58 41.39
N GLY A 472 -31.61 36.74 42.41
CA GLY A 472 -31.87 36.96 43.84
C GLY A 472 -32.92 36.00 44.43
N SER A 473 -32.54 34.78 44.88
CA SER A 473 -33.34 33.99 45.84
C SER A 473 -32.53 32.88 46.54
N THR A 474 -32.89 32.55 47.79
CA THR A 474 -32.09 31.79 48.78
C THR A 474 -32.89 30.71 49.52
N SER A 475 -32.25 29.57 49.84
CA SER A 475 -32.40 28.72 51.06
C SER A 475 -31.49 27.48 50.93
N GLY A 476 -30.89 26.87 51.96
CA GLY A 476 -30.86 27.18 53.40
C GLY A 476 -30.56 25.94 54.28
N SER A 477 -29.34 25.89 54.87
CA SER A 477 -28.89 25.29 56.16
C SER A 477 -29.25 23.87 56.67
N THR A 478 -28.36 23.07 57.33
CA THR A 478 -26.86 23.09 57.43
C THR A 478 -26.21 21.68 57.64
N PRO A 479 -26.34 20.95 58.79
CA PRO A 479 -25.30 19.98 59.25
C PRO A 479 -25.79 18.52 59.50
N GLY A 480 -24.95 17.51 59.79
CA GLY A 480 -23.47 17.40 59.80
C GLY A 480 -22.90 16.57 60.99
N SER A 481 -21.94 15.65 60.77
CA SER A 481 -21.17 14.93 61.83
C SER A 481 -19.80 14.40 61.34
N THR A 482 -18.82 14.33 62.25
CA THR A 482 -17.37 14.11 61.99
C THR A 482 -16.90 12.72 62.43
N SER A 483 -15.91 12.11 61.76
CA SER A 483 -14.77 11.44 62.44
C SER A 483 -13.67 10.92 61.48
N GLY A 484 -12.41 11.01 61.92
CA GLY A 484 -11.34 10.06 61.58
C GLY A 484 -10.55 10.25 60.28
N SER A 485 -9.42 10.96 60.33
CA SER A 485 -8.35 10.84 59.33
C SER A 485 -7.12 10.14 59.93
N THR A 486 -6.66 9.08 59.27
CA THR A 486 -5.41 8.37 59.59
C THR A 486 -4.37 8.77 58.53
N PRO A 487 -3.14 9.17 58.89
CA PRO A 487 -2.13 9.53 57.90
C PRO A 487 -1.62 8.26 57.20
N THR A 488 -1.92 8.10 55.92
CA THR A 488 -1.29 7.09 55.07
C THR A 488 0.13 7.53 54.71
N SER A 489 1.10 6.63 54.89
CA SER A 489 2.48 6.82 54.44
C SER A 489 2.50 7.12 52.93
N PRO A 490 3.40 8.00 52.44
CA PRO A 490 3.58 8.15 51.00
C PRO A 490 3.96 6.80 50.39
N ALA A 491 3.36 6.49 49.23
CA ALA A 491 3.73 5.31 48.45
C ALA A 491 5.20 5.42 48.02
N PRO A 492 5.94 4.30 47.95
CA PRO A 492 7.30 4.31 47.40
C PRO A 492 7.26 4.82 45.94
N PRO A 493 8.30 5.55 45.48
CA PRO A 493 8.33 6.04 44.12
C PRO A 493 8.25 4.88 43.13
N GLN A 494 7.26 4.93 42.25
CA GLN A 494 7.09 4.00 41.14
C GLN A 494 8.35 4.03 40.25
N PRO A 495 8.86 2.89 39.75
CA PRO A 495 9.96 2.89 38.81
C PRO A 495 9.62 3.75 37.60
N ALA A 496 10.52 4.65 37.22
CA ALA A 496 10.34 5.43 36.00
C ALA A 496 10.45 4.50 34.79
N GLY A 497 9.33 4.28 34.10
CA GLY A 497 9.29 3.51 32.85
C GLY A 497 9.99 4.25 31.71
N ALA A 498 10.16 3.56 30.57
CA ALA A 498 10.79 4.12 29.40
C ALA A 498 10.11 5.43 28.94
N ALA A 499 10.88 6.50 28.74
CA ALA A 499 10.39 7.73 28.16
C ALA A 499 10.14 7.54 26.66
N ILE A 500 8.87 7.52 26.23
CA ILE A 500 8.51 7.43 24.81
C ILE A 500 8.49 8.84 24.19
N THR A 501 9.04 8.97 22.98
CA THR A 501 9.10 10.22 22.21
C THR A 501 8.73 9.94 20.77
N ARG A 502 7.71 10.63 20.24
CA ARG A 502 7.30 10.47 18.83
C ARG A 502 7.96 11.53 17.95
N LEU A 503 8.65 11.09 16.89
CA LEU A 503 9.29 11.94 15.89
C LEU A 503 8.51 11.78 14.57
N TYR A 504 7.82 12.83 14.15
CA TYR A 504 6.94 12.78 12.97
C TYR A 504 6.70 14.17 12.37
N GLY A 505 6.39 14.18 11.07
CA GLY A 505 5.77 15.32 10.42
C GLY A 505 4.58 14.91 9.56
N THR A 506 4.16 15.80 8.66
CA THR A 506 3.04 15.58 7.73
C THR A 506 3.37 14.63 6.59
N ARG A 507 4.64 14.62 6.15
CA ARG A 507 5.19 13.70 5.14
C ARG A 507 6.41 12.96 5.71
N ALA A 508 6.87 11.93 5.01
CA ALA A 508 8.06 11.18 5.40
C ALA A 508 9.35 12.03 5.39
N GLU A 509 9.45 13.01 4.48
CA GLU A 509 10.54 13.98 4.47
C GLU A 509 10.52 14.86 5.73
N ASP A 510 9.33 15.25 6.20
CA ASP A 510 9.15 16.01 7.44
C ASP A 510 9.52 15.13 8.67
N THR A 511 9.17 13.85 8.66
CA THR A 511 9.61 12.89 9.69
C THR A 511 11.13 12.71 9.68
N ALA A 512 11.76 12.57 8.51
CA ALA A 512 13.22 12.49 8.39
C ALA A 512 13.92 13.76 8.91
N ILE A 513 13.35 14.94 8.67
CA ILE A 513 13.80 16.21 9.27
C ILE A 513 13.68 16.17 10.80
N LYS A 514 12.60 15.61 11.37
CA LYS A 514 12.45 15.48 12.83
C LYS A 514 13.42 14.49 13.46
N ILE A 515 13.71 13.39 12.78
CA ILE A 515 14.75 12.42 13.16
C ILE A 515 16.13 13.09 13.14
N SER A 516 16.42 13.89 12.12
CA SER A 516 17.64 14.69 12.00
C SER A 516 17.78 15.72 13.14
N GLN A 517 16.69 16.39 13.52
CA GLN A 517 16.68 17.39 14.60
C GLN A 517 16.89 16.78 16.00
N GLU A 518 16.44 15.55 16.26
CA GLU A 518 16.71 14.84 17.52
C GLU A 518 18.15 14.30 17.58
N GLY A 519 18.68 13.78 16.47
CA GLY A 519 20.00 13.13 16.45
C GLY A 519 21.21 14.03 16.21
N TRP A 520 21.02 15.21 15.61
CA TRP A 520 22.11 16.09 15.18
C TRP A 520 21.82 17.55 15.53
N ALA A 521 22.73 18.17 16.28
CA ALA A 521 22.66 19.58 16.63
C ALA A 521 22.99 20.49 15.43
N ASP A 522 22.69 21.78 15.57
CA ASP A 522 22.99 22.77 14.53
C ASP A 522 24.49 22.77 14.21
N ASN A 523 24.83 22.81 12.93
CA ASN A 523 26.20 22.74 12.40
C ASN A 523 26.99 21.48 12.83
N SER A 524 26.34 20.40 13.25
CA SER A 524 27.02 19.19 13.76
C SER A 524 27.19 18.04 12.76
N ALA A 525 26.69 18.16 11.52
CA ALA A 525 26.77 17.09 10.52
C ALA A 525 27.51 17.56 9.25
N PRO A 526 28.83 17.29 9.12
CA PRO A 526 29.61 17.70 7.95
C PRO A 526 29.24 16.94 6.66
N VAL A 527 28.45 15.87 6.80
CA VAL A 527 27.97 15.03 5.70
C VAL A 527 26.51 14.64 5.96
N VAL A 528 25.71 14.53 4.91
CA VAL A 528 24.33 14.04 4.92
C VAL A 528 24.14 13.05 3.77
N LEU A 529 23.37 11.97 3.99
CA LEU A 529 22.92 11.10 2.90
C LEU A 529 21.52 11.56 2.46
N LEU A 530 21.28 11.65 1.16
CA LEU A 530 20.01 12.06 0.57
C LEU A 530 19.49 10.95 -0.34
N ALA A 531 18.31 10.41 -0.02
CA ALA A 531 17.63 9.35 -0.76
C ALA A 531 16.24 9.80 -1.24
N ARG A 532 15.68 9.11 -2.23
CA ARG A 532 14.29 9.35 -2.66
C ARG A 532 13.28 8.79 -1.66
N VAL A 533 12.16 9.48 -1.48
CA VAL A 533 11.13 9.15 -0.48
C VAL A 533 10.24 7.97 -0.88
N ASP A 534 10.03 7.77 -2.17
CA ASP A 534 9.01 6.89 -2.77
C ASP A 534 9.54 5.51 -3.19
N ARG A 535 10.86 5.28 -3.10
CA ARG A 535 11.49 3.97 -3.38
C ARG A 535 12.65 3.69 -2.43
N PHE A 536 12.71 2.46 -1.91
CA PHE A 536 13.69 2.07 -0.89
C PHE A 536 15.02 1.54 -1.43
N GLN A 537 15.04 0.98 -2.65
CA GLN A 537 16.06 -0.03 -3.01
C GLN A 537 17.50 0.47 -2.89
N ASP A 538 17.81 1.64 -3.45
CA ASP A 538 19.14 2.26 -3.40
C ASP A 538 19.58 2.63 -1.97
N ALA A 539 18.64 2.88 -1.06
CA ALA A 539 18.89 3.41 0.28
C ALA A 539 19.02 2.33 1.37
N LEU A 540 18.62 1.08 1.12
CA LEU A 540 18.66 0.00 2.13
C LEU A 540 20.05 -0.21 2.75
N ALA A 541 21.10 -0.13 1.93
CA ALA A 541 22.47 -0.32 2.37
C ALA A 541 23.10 0.94 3.03
N ALA A 542 22.39 2.07 3.06
CA ALA A 542 22.95 3.38 3.40
C ALA A 542 23.27 3.56 4.90
N ALA A 543 22.53 2.94 5.83
CA ALA A 543 22.71 3.14 7.28
C ALA A 543 24.13 2.75 7.75
N PRO A 544 24.69 1.60 7.31
CA PRO A 544 26.06 1.37 6.90
C PRO A 544 27.06 2.52 7.01
N LEU A 545 26.97 3.28 5.92
CA LEU A 545 27.79 4.41 5.56
C LEU A 545 27.42 5.65 6.36
N ALA A 546 26.14 5.86 6.65
CA ALA A 546 25.66 6.95 7.50
C ALA A 546 26.33 6.92 8.88
N ARG A 547 26.44 5.73 9.50
CA ARG A 547 27.17 5.55 10.77
C ARG A 547 28.66 5.82 10.64
N LYS A 548 29.32 5.28 9.61
CA LYS A 548 30.75 5.55 9.35
C LYS A 548 31.03 7.06 9.21
N LEU A 549 30.12 7.80 8.59
CA LEU A 549 30.22 9.23 8.34
C LEU A 549 29.63 10.11 9.46
N LYS A 550 28.96 9.51 10.45
CA LYS A 550 28.15 10.19 11.48
C LYS A 550 27.08 11.13 10.90
N ALA A 551 26.53 10.77 9.75
CA ALA A 551 25.61 11.56 8.96
C ALA A 551 24.15 11.13 9.16
N PRO A 552 23.16 12.05 9.13
CA PRO A 552 21.76 11.69 9.01
C PRO A 552 21.44 11.23 7.57
N LEU A 553 20.31 10.55 7.41
CA LEU A 553 19.70 10.25 6.13
C LEU A 553 18.42 11.09 6.00
N LEU A 554 18.41 12.00 5.03
CA LEU A 554 17.23 12.79 4.66
C LEU A 554 16.58 12.22 3.40
N LEU A 555 15.30 12.55 3.22
CA LEU A 555 14.49 12.10 2.09
C LEU A 555 14.09 13.29 1.21
N THR A 556 13.90 13.05 -0.08
CA THR A 556 13.47 14.04 -1.07
C THR A 556 12.53 13.40 -2.10
N ALA A 557 11.72 14.22 -2.78
CA ALA A 557 11.03 13.79 -3.98
C ALA A 557 12.07 13.48 -5.10
N PRO A 558 11.76 12.58 -6.05
CA PRO A 558 12.71 12.17 -7.10
C PRO A 558 13.23 13.31 -7.98
N ASP A 559 12.43 14.36 -8.19
CA ASP A 559 12.76 15.44 -9.11
C ASP A 559 12.65 16.85 -8.51
N GLN A 560 12.43 16.98 -7.20
CA GLN A 560 12.37 18.27 -6.51
C GLN A 560 13.02 18.19 -5.13
N LEU A 561 14.01 19.07 -4.88
CA LEU A 561 14.53 19.28 -3.54
C LEU A 561 13.63 20.27 -2.80
N GLU A 562 12.87 19.76 -1.83
CA GLU A 562 11.89 20.56 -1.12
C GLU A 562 12.53 21.59 -0.17
N SER A 563 11.86 22.74 -0.01
CA SER A 563 12.42 23.89 0.71
C SER A 563 12.67 23.63 2.20
N ASN A 564 11.90 22.73 2.83
CA ASN A 564 12.07 22.22 4.19
C ASN A 564 13.34 21.33 4.31
N VAL A 565 13.56 20.43 3.34
CA VAL A 565 14.77 19.57 3.28
C VAL A 565 16.02 20.42 3.06
N LEU A 566 15.94 21.43 2.19
CA LEU A 566 17.02 22.38 1.98
C LEU A 566 17.33 23.24 3.23
N GLN A 567 16.30 23.60 4.02
CA GLN A 567 16.50 24.29 5.30
C GLN A 567 17.18 23.39 6.33
N GLU A 568 16.80 22.11 6.43
CA GLU A 568 17.43 21.15 7.33
C GLU A 568 18.89 20.89 6.93
N LEU A 569 19.20 20.74 5.64
CA LEU A 569 20.58 20.66 5.14
C LEU A 569 21.42 21.87 5.57
N LYS A 570 20.86 23.09 5.52
CA LYS A 570 21.54 24.31 5.97
C LYS A 570 21.71 24.37 7.49
N ARG A 571 20.73 23.90 8.27
CA ARG A 571 20.81 23.78 9.74
C ARG A 571 21.93 22.84 10.16
N LEU A 572 22.07 21.72 9.46
CA LEU A 572 23.11 20.70 9.68
C LEU A 572 24.53 21.20 9.36
N GLY A 573 24.66 22.16 8.43
CA GLY A 573 25.85 22.96 8.22
C GLY A 573 25.94 23.63 6.85
N ALA A 574 26.41 24.89 6.80
CA ALA A 574 26.51 25.67 5.56
C ALA A 574 27.51 25.13 4.52
N GLY A 575 28.36 24.17 4.88
CA GLY A 575 29.32 23.49 3.99
C GLY A 575 29.15 21.96 3.97
N THR A 576 28.00 21.46 4.41
CA THR A 576 27.71 20.03 4.55
C THR A 576 27.69 19.34 3.19
N LYS A 577 28.48 18.27 3.06
CA LYS A 577 28.53 17.48 1.82
C LYS A 577 27.36 16.51 1.73
N VAL A 578 26.65 16.52 0.61
CA VAL A 578 25.51 15.64 0.38
C VAL A 578 25.92 14.42 -0.45
N PHE A 579 25.79 13.22 0.11
CA PHE A 579 25.85 11.98 -0.65
C PHE A 579 24.47 11.66 -1.21
N VAL A 580 24.28 11.86 -2.51
CA VAL A 580 23.05 11.53 -3.23
C VAL A 580 23.06 10.04 -3.54
N ILE A 581 22.10 9.30 -2.99
CA ILE A 581 22.04 7.84 -3.07
C ILE A 581 21.08 7.44 -4.21
N GLY A 582 21.60 6.73 -5.22
CA GLY A 582 20.88 6.32 -6.42
C GLY A 582 21.23 7.14 -7.67
N GLY A 583 20.95 6.56 -8.85
CA GLY A 583 21.27 7.14 -10.16
C GLY A 583 20.42 8.37 -10.54
N GLU A 584 20.61 8.93 -11.73
CA GLU A 584 19.83 10.11 -12.18
C GLU A 584 18.35 9.78 -12.41
N ALA A 585 18.01 8.54 -12.78
CA ALA A 585 16.63 8.05 -12.80
C ALA A 585 16.05 7.86 -11.37
N ALA A 586 16.91 7.75 -10.35
CA ALA A 586 16.49 7.67 -8.96
C ALA A 586 16.23 9.08 -8.38
N ILE A 587 17.22 9.98 -8.52
CA ILE A 587 17.16 11.37 -8.08
C ILE A 587 17.70 12.25 -9.21
N SER A 588 16.81 13.03 -9.83
CA SER A 588 17.07 13.73 -11.10
C SER A 588 18.04 14.93 -10.96
N PRO A 589 18.61 15.42 -12.08
CA PRO A 589 19.47 16.59 -12.07
C PRO A 589 18.87 17.82 -11.37
N LYS A 590 17.54 18.03 -11.42
CA LYS A 590 16.84 19.14 -10.74
C LYS A 590 17.18 19.23 -9.25
N VAL A 591 17.27 18.08 -8.56
CA VAL A 591 17.59 18.01 -7.12
C VAL A 591 19.05 18.44 -6.89
N THR A 592 19.98 17.96 -7.72
CA THR A 592 21.40 18.31 -7.63
C THR A 592 21.72 19.73 -8.08
N ASP A 593 20.94 20.28 -9.01
CA ASP A 593 21.01 21.69 -9.40
C ASP A 593 20.58 22.59 -8.25
N ALA A 594 19.52 22.22 -7.51
CA ALA A 594 19.10 22.94 -6.32
C ALA A 594 20.16 22.89 -5.19
N LEU A 595 20.84 21.76 -4.99
CA LEU A 595 22.00 21.67 -4.09
C LEU A 595 23.14 22.61 -4.53
N THR A 596 23.45 22.63 -5.83
CA THR A 596 24.49 23.48 -6.41
C THR A 596 24.16 24.97 -6.25
N GLN A 597 22.93 25.37 -6.55
CA GLN A 597 22.43 26.75 -6.36
C GLN A 597 22.47 27.17 -4.88
N ALA A 598 22.30 26.22 -3.96
CA ALA A 598 22.45 26.45 -2.53
C ALA A 598 23.90 26.46 -2.02
N ASN A 599 24.90 26.25 -2.90
CA ASN A 599 26.32 26.06 -2.59
C ASN A 599 26.61 24.85 -1.68
N LEU A 600 25.76 23.83 -1.70
CA LEU A 600 25.99 22.56 -0.99
C LEU A 600 26.76 21.59 -1.92
N PRO A 601 28.01 21.20 -1.60
CA PRO A 601 28.74 20.26 -2.42
C PRO A 601 28.10 18.88 -2.33
N TYR A 602 27.90 18.20 -3.47
CA TYR A 602 27.33 16.86 -3.49
C TYR A 602 28.22 15.85 -4.21
N GLU A 603 28.01 14.57 -3.94
CA GLU A 603 28.59 13.45 -4.67
C GLU A 603 27.56 12.33 -4.78
N ARG A 604 27.41 11.72 -5.96
CA ARG A 604 26.44 10.63 -6.17
C ARG A 604 27.09 9.27 -5.89
N ILE A 605 26.37 8.41 -5.17
CA ILE A 605 26.72 6.99 -4.97
C ILE A 605 25.60 6.16 -5.58
N PHE A 606 25.91 5.43 -6.64
CA PHE A 606 24.94 4.66 -7.43
C PHE A 606 25.62 3.55 -8.21
N GLY A 607 24.82 2.61 -8.71
CA GLY A 607 25.17 1.74 -9.83
C GLY A 607 24.00 1.58 -10.80
N ASN A 608 24.04 0.54 -11.65
CA ASN A 608 22.99 0.30 -12.65
C ASN A 608 21.74 -0.37 -12.05
N SER A 609 21.91 -1.09 -10.94
CA SER A 609 20.87 -1.72 -10.12
C SER A 609 21.04 -1.36 -8.65
N ALA A 610 20.03 -1.69 -7.82
CA ALA A 610 20.11 -1.51 -6.38
C ALA A 610 21.26 -2.31 -5.74
N ALA A 611 21.57 -3.50 -6.26
CA ALA A 611 22.71 -4.29 -5.81
C ALA A 611 24.06 -3.62 -6.15
N ASP A 612 24.16 -2.99 -7.33
CA ASP A 612 25.33 -2.20 -7.70
C ASP A 612 25.46 -0.93 -6.83
N THR A 613 24.35 -0.26 -6.52
CA THR A 613 24.33 0.85 -5.57
C THR A 613 24.77 0.39 -4.17
N ALA A 614 24.30 -0.76 -3.69
CA ALA A 614 24.73 -1.34 -2.42
C ALA A 614 26.22 -1.70 -2.42
N ALA A 615 26.75 -2.29 -3.50
CA ALA A 615 28.17 -2.55 -3.67
C ALA A 615 29.01 -1.26 -3.72
N ALA A 616 28.49 -0.18 -4.34
CA ALA A 616 29.12 1.14 -4.34
C ALA A 616 29.12 1.78 -2.94
N ILE A 617 28.05 1.63 -2.16
CA ILE A 617 27.96 2.06 -0.76
C ILE A 617 28.97 1.28 0.10
N ALA A 618 28.99 -0.05 -0.02
CA ALA A 618 29.96 -0.93 0.65
C ALA A 618 31.41 -0.55 0.27
N SER A 619 31.66 -0.16 -0.98
CA SER A 619 32.96 0.34 -1.43
C SER A 619 33.40 1.63 -0.72
N ARG A 620 32.45 2.51 -0.31
CA ARG A 620 32.74 3.67 0.55
C ARG A 620 32.97 3.29 2.01
N MET A 621 32.43 2.16 2.47
CA MET A 621 32.74 1.60 3.79
C MET A 621 34.13 0.96 3.82
N GLY A 622 34.55 0.29 2.76
CA GLY A 622 35.82 -0.42 2.65
C GLY A 622 35.74 -1.88 3.11
N PRO A 623 36.87 -2.63 3.06
CA PRO A 623 36.88 -4.07 3.25
C PRO A 623 36.33 -4.56 4.59
N SER A 624 35.52 -5.62 4.54
CA SER A 624 34.99 -6.33 5.71
C SER A 624 34.97 -7.84 5.48
N THR A 625 35.38 -8.62 6.47
CA THR A 625 35.33 -10.09 6.42
C THR A 625 33.93 -10.67 6.70
N GLN A 626 32.98 -9.81 7.09
CA GLN A 626 31.57 -10.14 7.28
C GLN A 626 30.71 -9.20 6.44
N VAL A 627 29.63 -9.70 5.85
CA VAL A 627 28.58 -8.86 5.22
C VAL A 627 27.20 -9.34 5.65
N ILE A 628 26.20 -8.47 5.52
CA ILE A 628 24.80 -8.86 5.51
C ILE A 628 24.35 -8.93 4.06
N LEU A 629 23.63 -10.00 3.69
CA LEU A 629 22.99 -10.14 2.39
C LEU A 629 21.47 -10.11 2.57
N ALA A 630 20.80 -9.23 1.84
CA ALA A 630 19.34 -9.06 1.92
C ALA A 630 18.72 -9.01 0.52
N SER A 631 17.39 -9.15 0.45
CA SER A 631 16.64 -9.01 -0.79
C SER A 631 16.71 -7.58 -1.35
N ALA A 632 16.87 -7.45 -2.67
CA ALA A 632 16.71 -6.18 -3.39
C ALA A 632 15.23 -5.79 -3.61
N THR A 633 14.32 -6.77 -3.54
CA THR A 633 12.88 -6.60 -3.83
C THR A 633 12.01 -6.50 -2.57
N SER A 634 12.51 -6.89 -1.40
CA SER A 634 11.81 -6.82 -0.11
C SER A 634 12.61 -6.04 0.94
N PHE A 635 12.03 -4.96 1.45
CA PHE A 635 12.69 -4.03 2.38
C PHE A 635 12.78 -4.46 3.86
N PRO A 636 11.81 -5.16 4.49
CA PRO A 636 11.73 -5.23 5.95
C PRO A 636 12.92 -5.90 6.64
N ASP A 637 13.47 -6.96 6.02
CA ASP A 637 14.59 -7.71 6.60
C ASP A 637 15.91 -6.93 6.50
N ALA A 638 16.17 -6.29 5.35
CA ALA A 638 17.29 -5.37 5.15
C ALA A 638 17.21 -4.17 6.11
N LEU A 639 16.00 -3.62 6.28
CA LEU A 639 15.73 -2.48 7.14
C LEU A 639 15.94 -2.82 8.62
N SER A 640 15.48 -3.99 9.06
CA SER A 640 15.72 -4.50 10.42
C SER A 640 17.21 -4.75 10.70
N ALA A 641 17.96 -5.14 9.67
CA ALA A 641 19.41 -5.33 9.73
C ALA A 641 20.22 -4.02 9.72
N SER A 642 19.61 -2.89 9.36
CA SER A 642 20.29 -1.60 9.14
C SER A 642 21.08 -1.11 10.36
N ALA A 643 20.44 -1.08 11.54
CA ALA A 643 21.04 -0.61 12.78
C ALA A 643 22.18 -1.51 13.30
N PRO A 644 22.04 -2.86 13.41
CA PRO A 644 23.14 -3.71 13.86
C PRO A 644 24.29 -3.77 12.86
N ALA A 645 24.00 -3.81 11.55
CA ALA A 645 25.02 -3.74 10.51
C ALA A 645 25.89 -2.49 10.68
N ALA A 646 25.24 -1.34 10.90
CA ALA A 646 25.91 -0.07 11.04
C ALA A 646 26.66 0.07 12.37
N ALA A 647 26.09 -0.39 13.48
CA ALA A 647 26.77 -0.42 14.78
C ALA A 647 28.08 -1.23 14.75
N LEU A 648 28.13 -2.29 13.95
CA LEU A 648 29.28 -3.18 13.80
C LEU A 648 30.17 -2.88 12.58
N GLY A 649 29.81 -1.90 11.75
CA GLY A 649 30.54 -1.55 10.52
C GLY A 649 30.46 -2.61 9.40
N ILE A 650 29.46 -3.51 9.46
CA ILE A 650 29.23 -4.58 8.50
C ILE A 650 28.49 -4.01 7.27
N PRO A 651 29.02 -4.17 6.04
CA PRO A 651 28.30 -3.76 4.83
C PRO A 651 27.03 -4.59 4.61
N ILE A 652 25.98 -3.93 4.10
CA ILE A 652 24.79 -4.59 3.55
C ILE A 652 24.96 -4.66 2.03
N LEU A 653 24.81 -5.86 1.48
CA LEU A 653 24.73 -6.12 0.05
C LEU A 653 23.33 -6.63 -0.29
N LEU A 654 22.91 -6.44 -1.54
CA LEU A 654 21.59 -6.87 -2.00
C LEU A 654 21.71 -7.99 -3.03
N THR A 655 20.66 -8.81 -3.12
CA THR A 655 20.51 -9.89 -4.09
C THR A 655 19.08 -10.01 -4.58
N GLU A 656 18.90 -10.52 -5.79
CA GLU A 656 17.60 -11.07 -6.20
C GLU A 656 17.39 -12.43 -5.53
N ARG A 657 16.12 -12.88 -5.43
CA ARG A 657 15.76 -14.12 -4.72
C ARG A 657 16.60 -15.33 -5.14
N ASN A 658 16.81 -15.52 -6.44
CA ASN A 658 17.48 -16.69 -7.02
C ASN A 658 18.82 -16.38 -7.70
N THR A 659 19.21 -15.10 -7.79
CA THR A 659 20.37 -14.65 -8.60
C THR A 659 21.25 -13.73 -7.77
N LEU A 660 22.47 -14.17 -7.46
CA LEU A 660 23.47 -13.35 -6.77
C LEU A 660 24.10 -12.41 -7.81
N PRO A 661 23.96 -11.07 -7.68
CA PRO A 661 24.50 -10.14 -8.68
C PRO A 661 26.03 -10.16 -8.73
N ASP A 662 26.60 -9.98 -9.91
CA ASP A 662 28.07 -10.00 -10.13
C ASP A 662 28.80 -8.97 -9.26
N SER A 663 28.22 -7.78 -9.05
CA SER A 663 28.77 -6.73 -8.17
C SER A 663 28.82 -7.15 -6.70
N THR A 664 27.78 -7.85 -6.22
CA THR A 664 27.76 -8.46 -4.89
C THR A 664 28.82 -9.56 -4.79
N LEU A 665 28.87 -10.49 -5.77
CA LEU A 665 29.84 -11.59 -5.77
C LEU A 665 31.30 -11.10 -5.85
N GLN A 666 31.59 -10.10 -6.68
CA GLN A 666 32.92 -9.49 -6.79
C GLN A 666 33.36 -8.90 -5.45
N LEU A 667 32.47 -8.20 -4.74
CA LEU A 667 32.79 -7.61 -3.45
C LEU A 667 33.03 -8.67 -2.36
N LEU A 668 32.30 -9.80 -2.38
CA LEU A 668 32.59 -10.95 -1.51
C LEU A 668 34.02 -11.48 -1.71
N GLN A 669 34.48 -11.56 -2.96
CA GLN A 669 35.82 -12.02 -3.32
C GLN A 669 36.90 -11.00 -2.94
N ASP A 670 36.75 -9.74 -3.34
CA ASP A 670 37.71 -8.67 -3.11
C ASP A 670 37.96 -8.43 -1.61
N TYR A 671 36.89 -8.50 -0.80
CA TYR A 671 36.98 -8.29 0.64
C TYR A 671 37.33 -9.57 1.40
N LYS A 672 37.45 -10.70 0.71
CA LYS A 672 37.73 -12.03 1.28
C LYS A 672 36.77 -12.36 2.41
N VAL A 673 35.48 -12.20 2.12
CA VAL A 673 34.40 -12.42 3.08
C VAL A 673 34.45 -13.87 3.55
N THR A 674 34.45 -14.07 4.87
CA THR A 674 34.45 -15.39 5.50
C THR A 674 33.10 -15.74 6.15
N LYS A 675 32.16 -14.79 6.15
CA LYS A 675 30.83 -14.95 6.74
C LYS A 675 29.79 -14.02 6.11
N THR A 676 28.75 -14.59 5.52
CA THR A 676 27.61 -13.88 4.94
C THR A 676 26.37 -14.11 5.79
N ILE A 677 25.86 -13.06 6.41
CA ILE A 677 24.64 -13.11 7.23
C ILE A 677 23.45 -12.84 6.31
N ILE A 678 22.71 -13.87 5.93
CA ILE A 678 21.52 -13.74 5.08
C ILE A 678 20.36 -13.31 5.98
N VAL A 679 19.71 -12.20 5.66
CA VAL A 679 18.50 -11.76 6.36
C VAL A 679 17.28 -11.95 5.46
N GLY A 680 16.27 -12.65 6.00
CA GLY A 680 15.04 -13.00 5.31
C GLY A 680 14.90 -14.48 4.94
N GLY A 681 13.65 -14.91 4.77
CA GLY A 681 13.25 -16.28 4.44
C GLY A 681 13.54 -16.68 2.99
N GLU A 682 13.12 -17.89 2.61
CA GLU A 682 13.36 -18.44 1.26
C GLU A 682 12.66 -17.67 0.12
N TYR A 683 11.60 -16.92 0.44
CA TYR A 683 10.90 -16.04 -0.50
C TYR A 683 11.69 -14.74 -0.75
N ALA A 684 12.43 -14.24 0.25
CA ALA A 684 13.30 -13.07 0.11
C ALA A 684 14.65 -13.42 -0.54
N VAL A 685 15.30 -14.50 -0.07
CA VAL A 685 16.58 -15.02 -0.59
C VAL A 685 16.53 -16.55 -0.57
N SER A 686 16.66 -17.19 -1.72
CA SER A 686 16.53 -18.65 -1.87
C SER A 686 17.49 -19.43 -0.97
N THR A 687 17.02 -20.54 -0.40
CA THR A 687 17.82 -21.50 0.39
C THR A 687 18.89 -22.22 -0.42
N ALA A 688 18.84 -22.11 -1.76
CA ALA A 688 19.92 -22.56 -2.63
C ALA A 688 21.24 -21.82 -2.34
N PHE A 689 21.20 -20.58 -1.84
CA PHE A 689 22.38 -19.76 -1.61
C PHE A 689 23.29 -20.32 -0.50
N ASP A 690 22.67 -20.72 0.61
CA ASP A 690 23.29 -21.30 1.80
C ASP A 690 23.27 -22.84 1.84
N SER A 691 22.73 -23.48 0.81
CA SER A 691 22.86 -24.92 0.60
C SER A 691 24.31 -25.34 0.34
N LYS A 692 24.62 -26.62 0.57
CA LYS A 692 25.91 -27.21 0.23
C LYS A 692 26.07 -27.24 -1.30
N GLY A 693 27.18 -26.69 -1.83
CA GLY A 693 27.36 -26.40 -3.25
C GLY A 693 26.76 -25.06 -3.71
N GLY A 694 26.11 -24.31 -2.82
CA GLY A 694 25.49 -23.02 -3.11
C GLY A 694 26.51 -21.88 -3.30
N PRO A 695 26.13 -20.78 -3.95
CA PRO A 695 27.01 -19.64 -4.23
C PRO A 695 27.63 -19.00 -2.98
N LEU A 696 27.04 -19.19 -1.79
CA LEU A 696 27.58 -18.65 -0.54
C LEU A 696 28.38 -19.68 0.31
N GLU A 697 28.49 -20.95 -0.09
CA GLU A 697 29.14 -22.01 0.74
C GLU A 697 30.54 -21.60 1.21
N ASN A 698 31.36 -21.06 0.30
CA ASN A 698 32.74 -20.62 0.59
C ASN A 698 32.83 -19.31 1.40
N TYR A 699 31.69 -18.66 1.67
CA TYR A 699 31.59 -17.38 2.38
C TYR A 699 30.87 -17.54 3.72
N GLY A 700 30.81 -18.76 4.29
CA GLY A 700 30.32 -19.02 5.65
C GLY A 700 28.90 -18.51 5.93
N PRO A 701 27.87 -19.03 5.25
CA PRO A 701 26.54 -18.44 5.31
C PRO A 701 25.85 -18.71 6.66
N VAL A 702 25.14 -17.71 7.17
CA VAL A 702 24.30 -17.80 8.38
C VAL A 702 22.98 -17.10 8.10
N ARG A 703 21.87 -17.84 8.08
CA ARG A 703 20.54 -17.27 7.82
C ARG A 703 19.81 -16.85 9.09
N LEU A 704 19.30 -15.62 9.09
CA LEU A 704 18.41 -15.05 10.10
C LEU A 704 17.05 -14.80 9.44
N ALA A 705 16.09 -15.68 9.68
CA ALA A 705 14.76 -15.65 9.09
C ALA A 705 13.71 -16.15 10.08
N GLY A 706 12.61 -15.43 10.22
CA GLY A 706 11.38 -15.87 10.90
C GLY A 706 10.26 -16.14 9.90
N GLU A 707 9.07 -16.49 10.41
CA GLU A 707 7.88 -16.69 9.58
C GLU A 707 7.35 -15.36 9.03
N THR A 708 7.40 -14.30 9.85
CA THR A 708 7.12 -12.93 9.42
C THR A 708 8.36 -12.03 9.49
N LYS A 709 8.29 -10.89 8.80
CA LYS A 709 9.27 -9.78 8.91
C LYS A 709 9.54 -9.33 10.34
N TYR A 710 8.56 -9.45 11.24
CA TYR A 710 8.71 -9.11 12.65
C TYR A 710 9.56 -10.15 13.39
N ASP A 711 9.39 -11.42 13.06
CA ASP A 711 10.10 -12.52 13.71
C ASP A 711 11.55 -12.61 13.16
N THR A 712 11.75 -12.27 11.88
CA THR A 712 13.09 -12.00 11.32
C THR A 712 13.77 -10.85 12.05
N MET A 713 13.07 -9.72 12.26
CA MET A 713 13.59 -8.58 13.03
C MET A 713 14.01 -8.98 14.45
N ILE A 714 13.17 -9.72 15.18
CA ILE A 714 13.51 -10.23 16.53
C ILE A 714 14.73 -11.17 16.48
N LYS A 715 14.84 -12.05 15.48
CA LYS A 715 16.03 -12.92 15.29
C LYS A 715 17.29 -12.11 15.00
N ILE A 716 17.21 -11.06 14.18
CA ILE A 716 18.31 -10.12 13.90
C ILE A 716 18.78 -9.42 15.19
N VAL A 717 17.86 -8.78 15.91
CA VAL A 717 18.18 -8.02 17.12
C VAL A 717 18.79 -8.91 18.21
N ASN A 718 18.25 -10.12 18.40
CA ASN A 718 18.80 -11.10 19.34
C ASN A 718 20.17 -11.65 18.90
N TYR A 719 20.38 -11.91 17.60
CA TYR A 719 21.64 -12.41 17.07
C TYR A 719 22.80 -11.44 17.31
N PHE A 720 22.56 -10.14 17.05
CA PHE A 720 23.55 -9.09 17.23
C PHE A 720 23.65 -8.55 18.66
N GLN A 721 22.74 -8.95 19.56
CA GLN A 721 22.72 -8.55 20.98
C GLN A 721 22.80 -7.02 21.17
N GLN A 722 22.00 -6.28 20.39
CA GLN A 722 21.97 -4.82 20.46
C GLN A 722 21.51 -4.31 21.83
N ASP A 723 22.04 -3.17 22.25
CA ASP A 723 21.69 -2.54 23.53
C ASP A 723 20.24 -2.01 23.50
N PRO A 724 19.32 -2.56 24.32
CA PRO A 724 17.92 -2.13 24.34
C PRO A 724 17.68 -0.88 25.20
N THR A 725 18.72 -0.25 25.76
CA THR A 725 18.60 0.96 26.61
C THR A 725 17.86 2.10 25.92
N THR A 726 18.03 2.21 24.60
CA THR A 726 17.22 3.04 23.71
C THR A 726 16.62 2.15 22.61
N LEU A 727 15.34 2.30 22.31
CA LEU A 727 14.69 1.64 21.17
C LEU A 727 14.32 2.67 20.10
N VAL A 728 14.49 2.34 18.82
CA VAL A 728 13.90 3.10 17.71
C VAL A 728 12.84 2.21 17.07
N ILE A 729 11.65 2.73 16.83
CA ILE A 729 10.46 1.95 16.45
C ILE A 729 9.83 2.58 15.21
N ALA A 730 9.73 1.80 14.14
CA ALA A 730 9.09 2.20 12.88
C ALA A 730 8.03 1.17 12.45
N THR A 731 7.18 1.54 11.49
CA THR A 731 6.24 0.57 10.90
C THR A 731 6.98 -0.45 10.03
N GLY A 732 6.50 -1.69 10.00
CA GLY A 732 6.91 -2.71 9.03
C GLY A 732 6.07 -2.72 7.75
N GLU A 733 5.04 -1.86 7.63
CA GLU A 733 4.14 -1.81 6.48
C GLU A 733 4.62 -0.84 5.37
N THR A 734 5.54 0.06 5.70
CA THR A 734 6.25 0.92 4.73
C THR A 734 7.66 1.25 5.25
N PHE A 735 8.48 1.88 4.42
CA PHE A 735 9.93 2.03 4.62
C PHE A 735 10.46 3.45 4.93
N PRO A 736 9.85 4.59 4.51
CA PRO A 736 10.54 5.89 4.53
C PRO A 736 11.04 6.33 5.92
N ASP A 737 10.14 6.32 6.91
CA ASP A 737 10.48 6.68 8.30
C ASP A 737 11.55 5.75 8.88
N GLY A 738 11.54 4.48 8.47
CA GLY A 738 12.52 3.48 8.87
C GLY A 738 13.90 3.67 8.22
N LEU A 739 14.00 4.23 7.00
CA LEU A 739 15.30 4.52 6.37
C LEU A 739 16.06 5.61 7.13
N ALA A 740 15.37 6.73 7.42
CA ALA A 740 15.92 7.78 8.28
C ALA A 740 16.16 7.26 9.72
N GLY A 741 15.21 6.48 10.23
CA GLY A 741 15.27 5.80 11.51
C GLY A 741 16.47 4.85 11.67
N GLY A 742 16.84 4.11 10.62
CA GLY A 742 17.97 3.20 10.60
C GLY A 742 19.30 3.94 10.74
N ALA A 743 19.47 5.09 10.08
CA ALA A 743 20.65 5.95 10.27
C ALA A 743 20.73 6.51 11.70
N PHE A 744 19.60 6.91 12.29
CA PHE A 744 19.52 7.41 13.67
C PHE A 744 19.75 6.32 14.72
N ALA A 745 19.12 5.16 14.57
CA ALA A 745 19.35 3.97 15.38
C ALA A 745 20.82 3.54 15.33
N ALA A 746 21.42 3.54 14.14
CA ALA A 746 22.83 3.23 13.94
C ALA A 746 23.78 4.22 14.66
N VAL A 747 23.49 5.52 14.64
CA VAL A 747 24.32 6.54 15.33
C VAL A 747 24.21 6.45 16.85
N THR A 748 23.01 6.13 17.36
CA THR A 748 22.75 5.92 18.79
C THR A 748 23.19 4.53 19.29
N GLY A 749 23.41 3.56 18.41
CA GLY A 749 23.69 2.16 18.76
C GLY A 749 22.45 1.32 19.09
N SER A 750 21.26 1.90 18.94
CA SER A 750 19.96 1.33 19.28
C SER A 750 19.51 0.26 18.26
N PRO A 751 18.73 -0.76 18.65
CA PRO A 751 17.94 -1.54 17.70
C PRO A 751 16.87 -0.69 17.01
N LEU A 752 16.63 -1.00 15.73
CA LEU A 752 15.46 -0.56 14.99
C LEU A 752 14.43 -1.72 15.00
N LEU A 753 13.33 -1.52 15.71
CA LEU A 753 12.21 -2.47 15.76
C LEU A 753 11.17 -2.06 14.71
N LEU A 754 10.79 -3.01 13.86
CA LEU A 754 9.62 -2.85 12.98
C LEU A 754 8.38 -3.38 13.72
N ILE A 755 7.26 -2.68 13.61
CA ILE A 755 5.97 -3.11 14.19
C ILE A 755 4.83 -3.04 13.17
N PRO A 756 3.78 -3.86 13.30
CA PRO A 756 2.59 -3.74 12.45
C PRO A 756 1.82 -2.45 12.72
N GLN A 757 1.09 -1.97 11.70
CA GLN A 757 0.16 -0.84 11.88
C GLN A 757 -1.00 -1.20 12.84
N GLY A 758 -1.35 -2.48 12.91
CA GLY A 758 -2.33 -3.04 13.85
C GLY A 758 -1.72 -3.50 15.18
N SER A 759 -2.37 -4.49 15.80
CA SER A 759 -1.92 -5.11 17.05
C SER A 759 -0.55 -5.76 16.91
N LEU A 760 0.36 -5.50 17.85
CA LEU A 760 1.65 -6.19 17.96
C LEU A 760 1.45 -7.72 18.11
N ASN A 761 2.27 -8.52 17.40
CA ASN A 761 2.26 -9.97 17.52
C ASN A 761 2.80 -10.43 18.91
N ALA A 762 2.59 -11.71 19.25
CA ALA A 762 2.96 -12.24 20.56
C ALA A 762 4.46 -12.09 20.85
N ASP A 763 5.31 -12.38 19.87
CA ASP A 763 6.77 -12.33 20.00
C ASP A 763 7.31 -10.90 20.18
N THR A 764 6.77 -9.93 19.44
CA THR A 764 7.11 -8.51 19.65
C THR A 764 6.70 -8.04 21.04
N LYS A 765 5.51 -8.43 21.52
CA LYS A 765 5.05 -8.13 22.89
C LYS A 765 5.97 -8.77 23.94
N ALA A 766 6.32 -10.05 23.75
CA ALA A 766 7.20 -10.78 24.65
C ALA A 766 8.61 -10.19 24.68
N TYR A 767 9.17 -9.82 23.53
CA TYR A 767 10.46 -9.15 23.42
C TYR A 767 10.46 -7.79 24.13
N LEU A 768 9.48 -6.93 23.87
CA LEU A 768 9.36 -5.62 24.51
C LEU A 768 9.23 -5.75 26.03
N LYS A 769 8.36 -6.67 26.50
CA LYS A 769 8.22 -6.95 27.93
C LYS A 769 9.52 -7.48 28.56
N ALA A 770 10.31 -8.27 27.82
CA ALA A 770 11.62 -8.72 28.27
C ALA A 770 12.67 -7.58 28.31
N GLN A 771 12.42 -6.41 27.70
CA GLN A 771 13.24 -5.20 27.85
C GLN A 771 12.68 -4.19 28.87
N SER A 772 11.53 -4.48 29.49
CA SER A 772 11.01 -3.69 30.62
C SER A 772 12.09 -3.53 31.71
N GLY A 773 12.26 -2.30 32.21
CA GLY A 773 13.31 -1.95 33.17
C GLY A 773 14.75 -1.91 32.62
N LYS A 774 14.99 -2.29 31.35
CA LYS A 774 16.26 -2.06 30.65
C LYS A 774 16.17 -0.87 29.70
N THR A 775 15.07 -0.76 28.96
CA THR A 775 14.80 0.38 28.08
C THR A 775 14.48 1.62 28.91
N THR A 776 15.23 2.70 28.67
CA THR A 776 15.03 4.01 29.32
C THR A 776 14.42 5.05 28.39
N LYS A 777 14.61 4.92 27.07
CA LYS A 777 14.01 5.80 26.05
C LYS A 777 13.52 4.97 24.86
N ALA A 778 12.40 5.35 24.27
CA ALA A 778 11.93 4.76 23.01
C ALA A 778 11.48 5.86 22.05
N TYR A 779 11.86 5.74 20.78
CA TYR A 779 11.44 6.66 19.73
C TYR A 779 10.44 5.99 18.81
N ILE A 780 9.26 6.58 18.66
CA ILE A 780 8.27 6.17 17.65
C ILE A 780 8.44 7.07 16.44
N LEU A 781 8.66 6.48 15.27
CA LEU A 781 8.85 7.19 14.02
C LEU A 781 7.55 7.19 13.21
N GLY A 782 7.13 8.36 12.75
CA GLY A 782 5.91 8.54 11.97
C GLY A 782 4.69 8.94 12.81
N GLY A 783 3.69 9.49 12.11
CA GLY A 783 2.46 10.02 12.73
C GLY A 783 1.52 8.93 13.26
N THR A 784 0.42 9.37 13.89
CA THR A 784 -0.58 8.45 14.47
C THR A 784 -1.34 7.61 13.42
N GLY A 785 -1.35 8.02 12.15
CA GLY A 785 -1.84 7.19 11.04
C GLY A 785 -0.90 6.02 10.68
N VAL A 786 0.39 6.11 11.03
CA VAL A 786 1.43 5.12 10.73
C VAL A 786 1.59 4.14 11.90
N ILE A 787 1.72 4.66 13.12
CA ILE A 787 1.71 3.89 14.38
C ILE A 787 0.67 4.53 15.29
N SER A 788 -0.43 3.84 15.57
CA SER A 788 -1.57 4.42 16.29
C SER A 788 -1.26 4.80 17.75
N THR A 789 -2.08 5.68 18.32
CA THR A 789 -1.98 6.05 19.75
C THR A 789 -2.27 4.88 20.69
N SER A 790 -3.14 3.92 20.30
CA SER A 790 -3.35 2.70 21.10
C SER A 790 -2.18 1.73 21.00
N THR A 791 -1.48 1.69 19.86
CA THR A 791 -0.20 0.99 19.73
C THR A 791 0.88 1.64 20.61
N GLU A 792 0.97 2.97 20.64
CA GLU A 792 1.87 3.73 21.52
C GLU A 792 1.59 3.44 23.01
N GLN A 793 0.34 3.52 23.47
CA GLN A 793 -0.07 3.12 24.83
C GLN A 793 0.25 1.65 25.14
N THR A 794 0.17 0.76 24.13
CA THR A 794 0.59 -0.63 24.28
C THR A 794 2.11 -0.72 24.50
N LEU A 795 2.92 0.02 23.74
CA LEU A 795 4.37 0.09 23.91
C LEU A 795 4.74 0.64 25.30
N GLU A 796 4.09 1.71 25.76
CA GLU A 796 4.24 2.23 27.12
C GLU A 796 3.99 1.12 28.15
N SER A 797 2.83 0.47 28.08
CA SER A 797 2.45 -0.59 29.04
C SER A 797 3.46 -1.75 29.11
N LEU A 798 4.05 -2.14 27.97
CA LEU A 798 5.01 -3.24 27.88
C LEU A 798 6.40 -2.86 28.39
N LEU A 799 6.78 -1.58 28.29
CA LEU A 799 8.08 -1.06 28.73
C LEU A 799 8.05 -0.48 30.16
N THR A 800 6.86 -0.31 30.76
CA THR A 800 6.69 0.16 32.15
C THR A 800 6.31 -0.93 33.15
N SER A 801 5.75 -2.06 32.71
CA SER A 801 5.28 -3.12 33.62
C SER A 801 6.41 -4.09 33.99
N SER A 802 6.72 -4.15 35.29
CA SER A 802 7.65 -5.10 35.93
C SER A 802 6.90 -6.03 36.86
#